data_AF-A0A2M8NBJ8-F1
#
_entry.id   AF-A0A2M8NBJ8-F1
#
_cell.length_a   1.000
_cell.length_b   1.000
_cell.length_c   1.000
_cell.angle_alpha   90.00
_cell.angle_beta   90.00
_cell.angle_gamma   90.00
#
_symmetry.space_group_name_H-M   'P 1'
#
loop_
_entity.id
_entity.type
_entity.pdbx_description
1 polymer ?
#
loop_
_entity_poly.entity_id
_entity_poly.type
_entity_poly.pdbx_seq_one_letter_code
_entity_poly.pdbx_strand_id
1 'polypeptide(L)'
;MSFLICLSVNSFNLMYSRIKKGYAMNRHIRSILLGIFMMFLFSIQPMLPLSVTMAQDIGNDGLYDAVSLIWSEQITAVLADELMFDHMTQIDDWVFGVVTMPGSQDHGEPISRYFIGYYDNGWNVALRYTSNFDSLMDASPVGLIPENIRNIFVTANALGSVSLSLPFPVGQTWTLSGGPHAADGNASNPWNALDFTYPGSGAITAAADGVVSLPCANYIVIDHGSGWQTTYYHAANIQVSHGQTVSRGQVLGYISAQSGCGGSATGAHQHFTTRLNGAPYPVNQANIGGWTGENGATQYTGCLRRISDGYRVCQGGQITNNGASGTAPVATPDLNLVRNYTFQNEFTNWERYGDVEWAIYADSDGDRYLATKRATGGSGGSIVQRLNVSVPDGGTVEVVINISNSSPVTKIPDVVLRDANSWNNAIKCTFTLPAGADHHTFIMRGSAQNFNNLILEIFPNPPDGIPDIWLDDVRVFYRDQHTVSRTECYGNSAPPISDAQGIGWDFTNGSLGSWVGQNHLSDGQPNGSNGFWWHIDGNDPYIVSASLTGIRGSDYPWIYVDMSTQSNVDCGQIFFRLAGQNEFRGNQYVQFNVNANGSWPGYWINMSQHSAWRSGLIRQLRLDPSCGYDPSAINGFAVRRIRLSRTGPNPPTATPVPTSTPVPPTATPVPTSTPVPPTATPTVSPVVIVEHPQSITVTEPQPATFRVTASGTNLTYQWYQFIGGNWTEIVGATESSLTFDPTGTVMSGLQVKVIVTGDGGVAESNVAILTVNPAEPSSAACQVLGAVNNGSTTVDISHIQAFAGRFGAQNGQPNYDPAFDLDSSGSIDISDIQRAASAFGQSCS
;
A
#
# COMPACT_ATOMS: atom_id res chain seq x y z
N MET A 1 43.61 27.43 36.91
CA MET A 1 43.72 26.06 36.39
C MET A 1 42.82 25.83 35.17
N SER A 2 41.61 26.40 35.14
CA SER A 2 40.69 26.33 33.98
C SER A 2 41.17 27.07 32.71
N PHE A 3 42.06 28.06 32.85
CA PHE A 3 42.60 28.81 31.70
C PHE A 3 43.67 28.03 30.89
N LEU A 4 44.39 27.09 31.53
CA LEU A 4 45.34 26.22 30.81
C LEU A 4 44.65 25.06 30.08
N ILE A 5 43.45 24.64 30.53
CA ILE A 5 42.65 23.58 29.91
C ILE A 5 41.99 24.09 28.60
N CYS A 6 41.60 25.36 28.53
CA CYS A 6 41.06 25.94 27.30
C CYS A 6 42.10 26.09 26.17
N LEU A 7 43.36 26.39 26.52
CA LEU A 7 44.45 26.51 25.54
C LEU A 7 44.89 25.14 24.97
N SER A 8 44.75 24.05 25.73
CA SER A 8 45.09 22.70 25.24
C SER A 8 44.04 22.16 24.27
N VAL A 9 42.75 22.41 24.48
CA VAL A 9 41.66 21.88 23.62
C VAL A 9 41.63 22.58 22.25
N ASN A 10 41.82 23.90 22.21
CA ASN A 10 41.87 24.63 20.94
C ASN A 10 43.12 24.30 20.12
N SER A 11 44.26 24.07 20.79
CA SER A 11 45.48 23.61 20.11
C SER A 11 45.31 22.18 19.56
N PHE A 12 44.53 21.33 20.22
CA PHE A 12 44.25 19.95 19.80
C PHE A 12 43.29 19.87 18.61
N ASN A 13 42.24 20.69 18.57
CA ASN A 13 41.32 20.77 17.42
C ASN A 13 42.02 21.31 16.16
N LEU A 14 42.95 22.26 16.32
CA LEU A 14 43.82 22.74 15.23
C LEU A 14 44.82 21.68 14.76
N MET A 15 45.32 20.82 15.66
CA MET A 15 46.23 19.73 15.32
C MET A 15 45.50 18.57 14.63
N TYR A 16 44.29 18.21 15.08
CA TYR A 16 43.44 17.16 14.49
C TYR A 16 42.91 17.55 13.11
N SER A 17 42.50 18.82 12.93
CA SER A 17 42.10 19.39 11.63
C SER A 17 43.26 19.39 10.61
N ARG A 18 44.50 19.65 11.06
CA ARG A 18 45.69 19.59 10.19
C ARG A 18 46.13 18.17 9.85
N ILE A 19 45.80 17.16 10.66
CA ILE A 19 46.08 15.73 10.38
C ILE A 19 45.12 15.17 9.30
N LYS A 20 43.87 15.66 9.21
CA LYS A 20 42.91 15.27 8.15
C LYS A 20 43.22 15.85 6.77
N LYS A 21 44.03 16.91 6.66
CA LYS A 21 44.48 17.49 5.39
C LYS A 21 45.91 17.05 5.03
N GLY A 22 46.06 15.79 4.61
CA GLY A 22 46.97 15.40 3.52
C GLY A 22 48.49 15.55 3.68
N TYR A 23 49.11 15.31 4.84
CA TYR A 23 50.57 15.11 4.92
C TYR A 23 50.96 13.83 5.67
N ALA A 24 51.77 12.98 5.03
CA ALA A 24 52.29 11.74 5.60
C ALA A 24 53.21 12.02 6.79
N MET A 25 52.86 11.51 7.97
CA MET A 25 53.65 11.65 9.20
C MET A 25 54.03 10.27 9.77
N ASN A 26 55.29 10.13 10.20
CA ASN A 26 55.97 8.86 10.42
C ASN A 26 55.55 8.14 11.72
N ARG A 27 55.49 6.80 11.70
CA ARG A 27 54.87 5.90 12.71
C ARG A 27 55.40 6.09 14.14
N HIS A 28 56.64 6.53 14.32
CA HIS A 28 57.26 6.69 15.63
C HIS A 28 56.73 7.87 16.47
N ILE A 29 56.15 8.90 15.84
CA ILE A 29 55.63 10.07 16.58
C ILE A 29 54.26 9.76 17.21
N ARG A 30 53.46 8.87 16.61
CA ARG A 30 52.17 8.41 17.15
C ARG A 30 52.33 7.65 18.48
N SER A 31 53.35 6.80 18.59
CA SER A 31 53.56 5.97 19.80
C SER A 31 54.01 6.78 21.02
N ILE A 32 54.75 7.89 20.81
CA ILE A 32 55.24 8.74 21.91
C ILE A 32 54.10 9.58 22.50
N LEU A 33 53.19 10.08 21.65
CA LEU A 33 52.02 10.86 22.10
C LEU A 33 51.00 10.01 22.87
N LEU A 34 50.84 8.73 22.52
CA LEU A 34 49.97 7.79 23.24
C LEU A 34 50.52 7.44 24.64
N GLY A 35 51.85 7.35 24.79
CA GLY A 35 52.49 7.03 26.07
C GLY A 35 52.37 8.14 27.12
N ILE A 36 52.42 9.41 26.70
CA ILE A 36 52.28 10.57 27.59
C ILE A 36 50.82 10.69 28.10
N PHE A 37 49.85 10.28 27.29
CA PHE A 37 48.42 10.28 27.64
C PHE A 37 48.09 9.23 28.73
N MET A 38 48.70 8.03 28.66
CA MET A 38 48.52 6.96 29.65
C MET A 38 49.14 7.29 31.03
N MET A 39 50.21 8.08 31.08
CA MET A 39 50.84 8.48 32.35
C MET A 39 50.02 9.52 33.14
N PHE A 40 49.12 10.27 32.49
CA PHE A 40 48.29 11.27 33.15
C PHE A 40 47.01 10.69 33.81
N LEU A 41 46.59 9.48 33.41
CA LEU A 41 45.37 8.84 33.91
C LEU A 41 45.56 8.03 35.20
N PHE A 42 46.80 7.77 35.63
CA PHE A 42 47.08 6.88 36.76
C PHE A 42 47.24 7.57 38.13
N SER A 43 47.12 8.89 38.23
CA SER A 43 47.51 9.64 39.44
C SER A 43 46.36 10.27 40.24
N ILE A 44 45.08 9.99 39.91
CA ILE A 44 43.96 10.55 40.68
C ILE A 44 42.82 9.53 40.85
N GLN A 45 42.89 8.73 41.92
CA GLN A 45 41.79 8.18 42.75
C GLN A 45 42.41 7.72 44.09
N PRO A 46 41.71 7.69 45.25
CA PRO A 46 40.26 7.51 45.41
C PRO A 46 39.58 8.45 46.46
N MET A 47 38.24 8.49 46.51
CA MET A 47 37.40 8.25 47.72
C MET A 47 35.93 8.69 47.55
N LEU A 48 35.04 7.75 47.91
CA LEU A 48 33.62 7.81 48.27
C LEU A 48 32.53 7.67 47.18
N PRO A 49 31.42 6.95 47.50
CA PRO A 49 30.52 6.36 46.52
C PRO A 49 29.33 7.29 46.26
N LEU A 50 29.10 7.60 44.99
CA LEU A 50 27.84 8.15 44.50
C LEU A 50 27.48 7.33 43.27
N SER A 51 26.38 6.59 43.39
CA SER A 51 25.64 6.05 42.26
C SER A 51 25.18 7.20 41.37
N VAL A 52 26.03 7.52 40.39
CA VAL A 52 25.66 8.26 39.19
C VAL A 52 25.90 7.28 38.04
N THR A 53 24.82 6.71 37.53
CA THR A 53 24.80 6.04 36.24
C THR A 53 25.31 7.03 35.19
N MET A 54 26.50 6.77 34.66
CA MET A 54 27.02 7.47 33.49
C MET A 54 26.14 7.08 32.30
N ALA A 55 25.60 8.07 31.58
CA ALA A 55 25.05 7.86 30.25
C ALA A 55 26.15 7.24 29.37
N GLN A 56 25.88 6.03 28.90
CA GLN A 56 26.75 5.26 28.03
C GLN A 56 26.70 5.88 26.63
N ASP A 57 27.86 6.08 26.02
CA ASP A 57 28.00 6.69 24.69
C ASP A 57 27.38 5.75 23.64
N ILE A 58 26.20 6.12 23.12
CA ILE A 58 25.26 5.31 22.30
C ILE A 58 25.89 4.62 21.07
N GLY A 59 27.09 5.02 20.64
CA GLY A 59 27.73 4.54 19.42
C GLY A 59 28.85 3.51 19.57
N ASN A 60 29.30 3.16 20.79
CA ASN A 60 30.61 2.49 20.97
C ASN A 60 30.54 1.02 21.47
N ASP A 61 29.36 0.41 21.48
CA ASP A 61 29.11 -0.96 21.99
C ASP A 61 28.55 -1.94 20.93
N GLY A 62 28.64 -1.59 19.64
CA GLY A 62 28.25 -2.45 18.52
C GLY A 62 26.85 -2.22 17.97
N LEU A 63 26.12 -1.18 18.43
CA LEU A 63 24.79 -0.84 17.91
C LEU A 63 24.77 -0.59 16.40
N TYR A 64 25.70 0.23 15.91
CA TYR A 64 25.76 0.58 14.49
C TYR A 64 26.05 -0.64 13.61
N ASP A 65 26.88 -1.56 14.08
CA ASP A 65 27.16 -2.82 13.40
C ASP A 65 25.90 -3.70 13.34
N ALA A 66 25.14 -3.79 14.44
CA ALA A 66 23.89 -4.53 14.49
C ALA A 66 22.83 -3.95 13.54
N VAL A 67 22.66 -2.62 13.52
CA VAL A 67 21.74 -1.95 12.60
C VAL A 67 22.18 -2.15 11.14
N SER A 68 23.48 -2.02 10.85
CA SER A 68 24.05 -2.20 9.51
C SER A 68 23.90 -3.64 9.00
N LEU A 69 24.00 -4.63 9.88
CA LEU A 69 23.79 -6.02 9.53
C LEU A 69 22.35 -6.25 9.08
N ILE A 70 21.37 -5.82 9.87
CA ILE A 70 19.95 -5.95 9.52
C ILE A 70 19.61 -5.14 8.26
N TRP A 71 20.18 -3.94 8.12
CA TRP A 71 20.03 -3.15 6.90
C TRP A 71 20.51 -3.92 5.65
N SER A 72 21.69 -4.54 5.75
CA SER A 72 22.29 -5.31 4.66
C SER A 72 21.49 -6.56 4.30
N GLU A 73 20.85 -7.18 5.29
CA GLU A 73 19.99 -8.35 5.08
C GLU A 73 18.63 -7.99 4.47
N GLN A 74 18.08 -6.83 4.79
CA GLN A 74 16.67 -6.49 4.51
C GLN A 74 16.48 -5.46 3.37
N ILE A 75 17.48 -4.64 3.08
CA ILE A 75 17.36 -3.53 2.12
C ILE A 75 18.42 -3.65 1.03
N THR A 76 19.69 -3.44 1.38
CA THR A 76 20.82 -3.57 0.45
C THR A 76 22.12 -3.64 1.22
N ALA A 77 23.08 -4.40 0.69
CA ALA A 77 24.39 -4.55 1.31
C ALA A 77 25.09 -3.19 1.44
N VAL A 78 25.45 -2.81 2.67
CA VAL A 78 26.10 -1.54 2.99
C VAL A 78 26.96 -1.70 4.25
N LEU A 79 28.05 -0.94 4.34
CA LEU A 79 28.90 -0.92 5.54
C LEU A 79 28.34 0.06 6.58
N ALA A 80 28.62 -0.20 7.87
CA ALA A 80 28.06 0.58 8.97
C ALA A 80 28.53 2.05 8.96
N ASP A 81 29.74 2.31 8.46
CA ASP A 81 30.32 3.65 8.36
C ASP A 81 29.75 4.48 7.19
N GLU A 82 28.99 3.85 6.31
CA GLU A 82 28.23 4.51 5.24
C GLU A 82 26.81 4.90 5.68
N LEU A 83 26.32 4.34 6.79
CA LEU A 83 25.00 4.66 7.35
C LEU A 83 25.07 5.90 8.24
N MET A 84 24.06 6.76 8.10
CA MET A 84 23.87 7.94 8.94
C MET A 84 22.79 7.66 9.98
N PHE A 85 23.08 8.02 11.24
CA PHE A 85 22.16 7.87 12.36
C PHE A 85 21.78 9.24 12.90
N ASP A 86 20.49 9.47 13.09
CA ASP A 86 19.95 10.75 13.57
C ASP A 86 18.71 10.54 14.45
N HIS A 87 18.29 11.57 15.18
CA HIS A 87 17.13 11.58 16.10
C HIS A 87 17.16 10.44 17.13
N MET A 88 18.36 10.12 17.61
CA MET A 88 18.60 9.05 18.57
C MET A 88 18.08 9.42 19.96
N THR A 89 17.23 8.58 20.52
CA THR A 89 16.73 8.65 21.89
C THR A 89 17.12 7.36 22.61
N GLN A 90 17.60 7.47 23.84
CA GLN A 90 17.94 6.32 24.68
C GLN A 90 17.24 6.41 26.04
N ILE A 91 16.64 5.30 26.48
CA ILE A 91 16.12 5.12 27.83
C ILE A 91 16.60 3.75 28.33
N ASP A 92 17.40 3.75 29.38
CA ASP A 92 18.04 2.53 29.91
C ASP A 92 18.78 1.77 28.78
N ASP A 93 18.47 0.49 28.61
CA ASP A 93 19.05 -0.39 27.59
C ASP A 93 18.34 -0.30 26.22
N TRP A 94 17.42 0.66 26.05
CA TRP A 94 16.64 0.84 24.82
C TRP A 94 17.08 2.06 24.02
N VAL A 95 17.10 1.92 22.70
CA VAL A 95 17.43 2.98 21.75
C VAL A 95 16.36 3.04 20.66
N PHE A 96 15.99 4.25 20.26
CA PHE A 96 15.14 4.53 19.10
C PHE A 96 15.78 5.63 18.26
N GLY A 97 15.70 5.53 16.94
CA GLY A 97 16.26 6.56 16.06
C GLY A 97 15.92 6.35 14.60
N VAL A 98 16.57 7.15 13.75
CA VAL A 98 16.48 7.03 12.29
C VAL A 98 17.84 6.63 11.75
N VAL A 99 17.85 5.62 10.89
CA VAL A 99 19.02 5.21 10.12
C VAL A 99 18.79 5.49 8.63
N THR A 100 19.80 6.04 7.98
CA THR A 100 19.71 6.51 6.59
C THR A 100 20.92 6.07 5.79
N MET A 101 20.68 5.41 4.66
CA MET A 101 21.68 5.19 3.64
C MET A 101 21.70 6.38 2.68
N PRO A 102 22.85 7.05 2.50
CA PRO A 102 22.99 8.13 1.53
C PRO A 102 22.66 7.67 0.11
N GLY A 103 22.12 8.59 -0.69
CA GLY A 103 21.89 8.36 -2.11
C GLY A 103 23.20 8.20 -2.89
N SER A 104 23.23 7.33 -3.90
CA SER A 104 24.40 7.16 -4.77
C SER A 104 24.77 8.50 -5.42
N GLN A 105 26.07 8.81 -5.55
CA GLN A 105 26.52 10.14 -6.03
C GLN A 105 26.04 10.47 -7.43
N ASP A 106 25.78 9.45 -8.26
CA ASP A 106 25.38 9.66 -9.63
C ASP A 106 23.93 10.15 -9.69
N HIS A 107 22.93 9.41 -9.16
CA HIS A 107 21.51 9.77 -9.32
C HIS A 107 20.53 9.21 -8.26
N GLY A 108 20.98 8.79 -7.07
CA GLY A 108 20.08 8.17 -6.08
C GLY A 108 19.53 9.10 -5.00
N GLU A 109 18.26 8.93 -4.61
CA GLU A 109 17.72 9.46 -3.36
C GLU A 109 18.23 8.65 -2.16
N PRO A 110 18.31 9.26 -0.95
CA PRO A 110 18.61 8.54 0.28
C PRO A 110 17.47 7.59 0.65
N ILE A 111 17.79 6.49 1.33
CA ILE A 111 16.79 5.58 1.91
C ILE A 111 16.88 5.69 3.43
N SER A 112 15.76 5.94 4.11
CA SER A 112 15.73 6.02 5.57
C SER A 112 14.71 5.07 6.20
N ARG A 113 14.98 4.66 7.44
CA ARG A 113 14.09 3.86 8.30
C ARG A 113 14.19 4.32 9.74
N TYR A 114 13.06 4.30 10.45
CA TYR A 114 13.10 4.25 11.90
C TYR A 114 13.64 2.88 12.35
N PHE A 115 14.37 2.86 13.45
CA PHE A 115 14.79 1.62 14.09
C PHE A 115 14.59 1.70 15.59
N ILE A 116 14.45 0.53 16.19
CA ILE A 116 14.42 0.34 17.64
C ILE A 116 15.42 -0.74 18.02
N GLY A 117 16.13 -0.54 19.13
CA GLY A 117 17.12 -1.45 19.66
C GLY A 117 16.94 -1.67 21.15
N TYR A 118 17.20 -2.88 21.61
CA TYR A 118 17.29 -3.24 23.02
C TYR A 118 18.59 -4.01 23.26
N TYR A 119 19.34 -3.63 24.28
CA TYR A 119 20.58 -4.30 24.66
C TYR A 119 20.33 -5.37 25.73
N ASP A 120 20.58 -6.63 25.39
CA ASP A 120 20.63 -7.76 26.33
C ASP A 120 21.73 -8.73 25.91
N ASN A 121 22.91 -8.58 26.52
CA ASN A 121 24.12 -9.35 26.18
C ASN A 121 24.49 -9.29 24.68
N GLY A 122 24.04 -8.21 24.00
CA GLY A 122 24.08 -8.01 22.56
C GLY A 122 22.90 -7.13 22.11
N TRP A 123 23.03 -6.49 20.95
CA TRP A 123 21.97 -5.63 20.42
C TRP A 123 20.91 -6.43 19.66
N ASN A 124 19.67 -6.36 20.12
CA ASN A 124 18.49 -6.79 19.38
C ASN A 124 17.86 -5.57 18.72
N VAL A 125 17.91 -5.50 17.39
CA VAL A 125 17.48 -4.33 16.61
C VAL A 125 16.37 -4.74 15.65
N ALA A 126 15.46 -3.81 15.36
CA ALA A 126 14.49 -3.94 14.29
C ALA A 126 14.34 -2.64 13.51
N LEU A 127 14.15 -2.73 12.20
CA LEU A 127 13.82 -1.60 11.32
C LEU A 127 12.31 -1.53 11.14
N ARG A 128 11.73 -0.33 11.01
CA ARG A 128 10.30 -0.16 10.70
C ARG A 128 9.93 -0.92 9.42
N TYR A 129 8.76 -1.55 9.44
CA TYR A 129 8.26 -2.51 8.43
C TYR A 129 8.92 -3.90 8.46
N THR A 130 9.68 -4.21 9.51
CA THR A 130 10.09 -5.59 9.80
C THR A 130 9.21 -6.17 10.90
N SER A 131 9.09 -7.49 10.90
CA SER A 131 8.26 -8.26 11.82
C SER A 131 8.53 -8.06 13.31
N ASN A 132 9.78 -7.79 13.66
CA ASN A 132 10.21 -7.64 15.05
C ASN A 132 10.04 -6.20 15.56
N PHE A 133 9.75 -5.23 14.67
CA PHE A 133 9.67 -3.82 15.04
C PHE A 133 8.51 -3.54 15.99
N ASP A 134 7.32 -4.07 15.69
CA ASP A 134 6.13 -3.85 16.52
C ASP A 134 6.27 -4.51 17.90
N SER A 135 6.88 -5.70 17.96
CA SER A 135 7.17 -6.38 19.22
C SER A 135 8.13 -5.59 20.11
N LEU A 136 9.20 -5.03 19.52
CA LEU A 136 10.12 -4.17 20.26
C LEU A 136 9.47 -2.82 20.62
N MET A 137 8.67 -2.25 19.73
CA MET A 137 7.91 -1.02 19.99
C MET A 137 6.98 -1.19 21.19
N ASP A 138 6.24 -2.29 21.27
CA ASP A 138 5.31 -2.59 22.37
C ASP A 138 6.04 -2.86 23.69
N ALA A 139 7.20 -3.51 23.64
CA ALA A 139 8.03 -3.78 24.81
C ALA A 139 8.84 -2.56 25.29
N SER A 140 9.01 -1.54 24.45
CA SER A 140 9.85 -0.39 24.75
C SER A 140 9.28 0.52 25.86
N PRO A 141 10.14 1.19 26.65
CA PRO A 141 9.72 2.11 27.68
C PRO A 141 8.86 3.27 27.16
N VAL A 142 7.89 3.68 27.97
CA VAL A 142 7.12 4.91 27.73
C VAL A 142 8.09 6.10 27.63
N GLY A 143 7.93 6.92 26.60
CA GLY A 143 8.78 8.08 26.35
C GLY A 143 9.99 7.82 25.44
N LEU A 144 10.33 6.55 25.13
CA LEU A 144 11.42 6.26 24.19
C LEU A 144 11.08 6.75 22.77
N ILE A 145 9.85 6.45 22.35
CA ILE A 145 9.29 6.87 21.06
C ILE A 145 8.33 8.03 21.34
N PRO A 146 8.51 9.20 20.70
CA PRO A 146 7.56 10.30 20.80
C PRO A 146 6.13 9.85 20.46
N GLU A 147 5.15 10.27 21.26
CA GLU A 147 3.78 9.74 21.21
C GLU A 147 3.11 9.93 19.84
N ASN A 148 3.30 11.09 19.22
CA ASN A 148 2.94 11.39 17.84
C ASN A 148 3.49 10.39 16.81
N ILE A 149 4.76 9.98 16.96
CA ILE A 149 5.40 8.97 16.10
C ILE A 149 4.85 7.58 16.45
N ARG A 150 4.72 7.24 17.72
CA ARG A 150 4.12 5.96 18.15
C ARG A 150 2.69 5.81 17.63
N ASN A 151 1.89 6.87 17.66
CA ASN A 151 0.50 6.85 17.21
C ASN A 151 0.38 6.55 15.72
N ILE A 152 1.24 7.15 14.87
CA ILE A 152 1.23 6.84 13.42
C ILE A 152 1.71 5.42 13.14
N PHE A 153 2.56 4.86 14.02
CA PHE A 153 3.00 3.47 13.92
C PHE A 153 1.86 2.50 14.24
N VAL A 154 1.04 2.80 15.25
CA VAL A 154 -0.07 1.93 15.68
C VAL A 154 -1.31 2.09 14.79
N THR A 155 -1.60 3.30 14.28
CA THR A 155 -2.66 3.49 13.25
C THR A 155 -2.32 2.85 11.91
N ALA A 156 -1.10 2.36 11.71
CA ALA A 156 -0.76 1.52 10.57
C ALA A 156 -1.49 0.16 10.54
N ASN A 157 -2.16 -0.23 11.63
CA ASN A 157 -3.03 -1.41 11.70
C ASN A 157 -4.52 -1.13 11.45
N ALA A 158 -4.89 0.13 11.16
CA ALA A 158 -6.23 0.46 10.63
C ALA A 158 -6.13 0.62 9.10
N LEU A 159 -6.93 -0.17 8.37
CA LEU A 159 -7.00 -0.24 6.90
C LEU A 159 -7.53 1.08 6.29
N GLY A 160 -6.70 2.12 6.23
CA GLY A 160 -7.06 3.42 5.66
C GLY A 160 -6.39 3.68 4.30
N SER A 161 -7.14 4.24 3.34
CA SER A 161 -6.55 4.93 2.17
C SER A 161 -5.97 6.27 2.57
N VAL A 162 -4.77 6.58 2.08
CA VAL A 162 -4.22 7.94 2.17
C VAL A 162 -4.60 8.71 0.92
N SER A 163 -5.20 9.89 1.09
CA SER A 163 -5.57 10.73 -0.06
C SER A 163 -4.44 11.72 -0.40
N LEU A 164 -3.58 11.35 -1.36
CA LEU A 164 -2.45 12.17 -1.80
C LEU A 164 -2.91 13.33 -2.70
N SER A 165 -2.40 14.53 -2.47
CA SER A 165 -2.44 15.66 -3.41
C SER A 165 -1.13 15.77 -4.19
N LEU A 166 -1.12 16.62 -5.22
CA LEU A 166 0.14 17.10 -5.78
C LEU A 166 0.94 17.83 -4.68
N PRO A 167 2.28 17.73 -4.69
CA PRO A 167 3.09 18.09 -3.54
C PRO A 167 3.61 19.55 -3.59
N PHE A 168 2.81 20.44 -4.18
CA PHE A 168 3.05 21.88 -4.28
C PHE A 168 1.71 22.63 -4.12
N PRO A 169 1.69 23.95 -3.84
CA PRO A 169 0.48 24.66 -3.44
C PRO A 169 -0.67 24.58 -4.45
N VAL A 170 -1.90 24.52 -3.93
CA VAL A 170 -3.13 24.58 -4.72
C VAL A 170 -3.20 25.90 -5.50
N GLY A 171 -3.66 25.84 -6.74
CA GLY A 171 -3.73 26.96 -7.68
C GLY A 171 -2.43 27.22 -8.43
N GLN A 172 -1.29 26.66 -8.00
CA GLN A 172 -0.03 26.83 -8.72
C GLN A 172 0.11 25.86 -9.88
N THR A 173 0.89 26.30 -10.88
CA THR A 173 1.25 25.50 -12.05
C THR A 173 2.75 25.29 -12.07
N TRP A 174 3.18 24.04 -12.00
CA TRP A 174 4.58 23.63 -11.99
C TRP A 174 4.91 22.84 -13.24
N THR A 175 6.17 22.77 -13.61
CA THR A 175 6.62 21.97 -14.76
C THR A 175 7.02 20.58 -14.29
N LEU A 176 6.54 19.54 -14.98
CA LEU A 176 7.05 18.17 -14.82
C LEU A 176 8.43 18.09 -15.48
N SER A 177 9.50 18.43 -14.76
CA SER A 177 10.86 18.45 -15.29
C SER A 177 11.41 17.06 -15.57
N GLY A 178 10.99 16.07 -14.78
CA GLY A 178 11.30 14.65 -14.96
C GLY A 178 10.04 13.82 -14.80
N GLY A 179 9.70 13.04 -15.84
CA GLY A 179 8.62 12.06 -15.80
C GLY A 179 8.93 10.89 -14.85
N PRO A 180 8.09 9.84 -14.81
CA PRO A 180 8.32 8.69 -13.93
C PRO A 180 9.75 8.11 -14.04
N HIS A 181 10.40 7.94 -12.89
CA HIS A 181 11.74 7.34 -12.76
C HIS A 181 11.89 6.60 -11.43
N ALA A 182 12.95 5.80 -11.29
CA ALA A 182 13.28 5.17 -10.02
C ALA A 182 13.98 6.19 -9.12
N ALA A 183 13.61 6.19 -7.84
CA ALA A 183 14.18 7.12 -6.89
C ALA A 183 15.65 6.81 -6.54
N ASP A 184 16.07 5.55 -6.61
CA ASP A 184 17.45 5.13 -6.31
C ASP A 184 18.42 5.31 -7.49
N GLY A 185 17.95 5.87 -8.61
CA GLY A 185 18.72 6.09 -9.84
C GLY A 185 18.93 4.82 -10.68
N ASN A 186 18.41 3.67 -10.26
CA ASN A 186 18.45 2.44 -11.05
C ASN A 186 17.41 2.52 -12.19
N ALA A 187 17.82 2.33 -13.44
CA ALA A 187 16.90 2.43 -14.58
C ALA A 187 15.72 1.42 -14.55
N SER A 188 15.78 0.43 -13.65
CA SER A 188 14.80 -0.65 -13.51
C SER A 188 13.51 -0.17 -12.81
N ASN A 189 12.38 -0.77 -13.18
CA ASN A 189 11.11 -0.57 -12.45
C ASN A 189 11.18 -1.22 -11.05
N PRO A 190 10.41 -0.72 -10.07
CA PRO A 190 9.33 0.28 -10.19
C PRO A 190 9.80 1.73 -10.22
N TRP A 191 9.24 2.52 -11.14
CA TRP A 191 9.43 3.98 -11.15
C TRP A 191 8.46 4.65 -10.18
N ASN A 192 8.99 5.07 -9.03
CA ASN A 192 8.25 5.60 -7.89
C ASN A 192 8.48 7.10 -7.66
N ALA A 193 9.21 7.78 -8.55
CA ALA A 193 9.59 9.17 -8.41
C ALA A 193 9.09 10.06 -9.56
N LEU A 194 8.92 11.35 -9.26
CA LEU A 194 8.56 12.43 -10.17
C LEU A 194 9.33 13.69 -9.80
N ASP A 195 9.79 14.44 -10.81
CA ASP A 195 10.49 15.70 -10.58
C ASP A 195 9.64 16.88 -11.05
N PHE A 196 9.41 17.82 -10.14
CA PHE A 196 8.68 19.06 -10.43
C PHE A 196 9.56 20.28 -10.22
N THR A 197 9.46 21.27 -11.10
CA THR A 197 10.18 22.54 -10.96
C THR A 197 9.24 23.74 -11.11
N TYR A 198 9.64 24.84 -10.50
CA TYR A 198 8.92 26.11 -10.52
C TYR A 198 9.90 27.27 -10.72
N PRO A 199 9.52 28.35 -11.43
CA PRO A 199 10.37 29.53 -11.54
C PRO A 199 10.60 30.18 -10.16
N GLY A 200 11.84 30.14 -9.67
CA GLY A 200 12.23 30.73 -8.38
C GLY A 200 12.04 29.77 -7.20
N SER A 201 11.64 30.29 -6.04
CA SER A 201 11.46 29.50 -4.81
C SER A 201 10.08 28.86 -4.77
N GLY A 202 9.92 27.72 -5.43
CA GLY A 202 8.70 26.90 -5.35
C GLY A 202 8.53 26.30 -3.96
N ALA A 203 7.41 26.59 -3.29
CA ALA A 203 7.09 25.99 -2.00
C ALA A 203 6.72 24.50 -2.17
N ILE A 204 7.29 23.65 -1.32
CA ILE A 204 6.97 22.23 -1.24
C ILE A 204 5.87 22.06 -0.19
N THR A 205 4.83 21.28 -0.51
CA THR A 205 3.73 21.03 0.44
C THR A 205 3.50 19.55 0.68
N ALA A 206 3.05 19.20 1.89
CA ALA A 206 2.68 17.83 2.25
C ALA A 206 1.57 17.29 1.32
N ALA A 207 1.81 16.15 0.69
CA ALA A 207 0.83 15.48 -0.17
C ALA A 207 -0.34 14.90 0.63
N ALA A 208 -0.15 14.58 1.91
CA ALA A 208 -1.21 14.13 2.81
C ALA A 208 -0.82 14.39 4.28
N ASP A 209 -1.77 14.20 5.17
CA ASP A 209 -1.57 14.29 6.62
C ASP A 209 -0.57 13.22 7.07
N GLY A 210 0.26 13.51 8.07
CA GLY A 210 1.21 12.53 8.58
C GLY A 210 2.20 13.10 9.57
N VAL A 211 3.23 12.32 9.88
CA VAL A 211 4.31 12.68 10.80
C VAL A 211 5.62 12.83 10.04
N VAL A 212 6.30 13.95 10.28
CA VAL A 212 7.56 14.29 9.62
C VAL A 212 8.73 13.52 10.23
N SER A 213 9.58 12.97 9.37
CA SER A 213 10.93 12.55 9.68
C SER A 213 11.92 13.37 8.86
N LEU A 214 12.93 13.91 9.53
CA LEU A 214 14.05 14.64 8.92
C LEU A 214 15.33 13.81 9.08
N PRO A 215 15.49 12.71 8.32
CA PRO A 215 16.62 11.79 8.45
C PRO A 215 17.99 12.43 8.26
N CYS A 216 18.06 13.52 7.49
CA CYS A 216 19.27 14.25 7.17
C CYS A 216 18.92 15.55 6.41
N ALA A 217 19.91 16.39 6.09
CA ALA A 217 19.69 17.69 5.46
C ALA A 217 19.05 17.59 4.07
N ASN A 218 18.15 18.53 3.76
CA ASN A 218 17.45 18.64 2.47
C ASN A 218 16.48 17.50 2.12
N TYR A 219 16.26 16.55 3.04
CA TYR A 219 15.39 15.39 2.85
C TYR A 219 14.28 15.36 3.89
N ILE A 220 13.04 15.32 3.41
CA ILE A 220 11.84 15.27 4.23
C ILE A 220 11.11 13.99 3.89
N VAL A 221 10.76 13.22 4.91
CA VAL A 221 9.90 12.03 4.79
C VAL A 221 8.64 12.28 5.60
N ILE A 222 7.48 12.01 5.04
CA ILE A 222 6.22 12.02 5.78
C ILE A 222 5.69 10.59 5.84
N ASP A 223 5.49 10.08 7.04
CA ASP A 223 4.76 8.84 7.31
C ASP A 223 3.28 9.17 7.48
N HIS A 224 2.45 8.63 6.59
CA HIS A 224 1.01 8.89 6.56
C HIS A 224 0.21 7.86 7.35
N GLY A 225 0.86 6.88 7.99
CA GLY A 225 0.20 5.71 8.52
C GLY A 225 -0.16 4.71 7.42
N SER A 226 -0.72 3.57 7.83
CA SER A 226 -1.11 2.45 6.96
C SER A 226 -0.02 2.01 5.96
N GLY A 227 1.25 2.19 6.34
CA GLY A 227 2.42 1.87 5.52
C GLY A 227 2.81 2.90 4.46
N TRP A 228 1.99 3.94 4.23
CA TRP A 228 2.24 4.93 3.19
C TRP A 228 3.27 5.97 3.62
N GLN A 229 4.22 6.25 2.72
CA GLN A 229 5.18 7.32 2.90
C GLN A 229 5.34 8.12 1.61
N THR A 230 5.54 9.43 1.77
CA THR A 230 6.02 10.29 0.69
C THR A 230 7.34 10.94 1.07
N THR A 231 8.22 11.11 0.08
CA THR A 231 9.52 11.75 0.28
C THR A 231 9.63 13.00 -0.58
N TYR A 232 10.35 13.99 -0.07
CA TYR A 232 10.56 15.30 -0.68
C TYR A 232 12.05 15.59 -0.56
N TYR A 233 12.77 15.48 -1.68
CA TYR A 233 14.21 15.71 -1.74
C TYR A 233 14.57 16.93 -2.57
N HIS A 234 15.82 17.38 -2.38
CA HIS A 234 16.32 18.68 -2.83
C HIS A 234 15.58 19.88 -2.21
N ALA A 235 15.14 19.75 -0.95
CA ALA A 235 14.48 20.83 -0.23
C ALA A 235 15.48 21.77 0.47
N ALA A 236 15.17 23.07 0.55
CA ALA A 236 15.88 24.05 1.37
C ALA A 236 14.89 24.83 2.24
N ASN A 237 15.40 25.54 3.25
CA ASN A 237 14.60 26.33 4.19
C ASN A 237 13.42 25.53 4.76
N ILE A 238 13.70 24.31 5.24
CA ILE A 238 12.71 23.40 5.81
C ILE A 238 12.02 24.10 7.00
N GLN A 239 10.68 24.14 6.97
CA GLN A 239 9.82 24.87 7.91
C GLN A 239 9.19 23.94 8.97
N VAL A 240 9.49 22.66 8.91
CA VAL A 240 8.96 21.63 9.80
C VAL A 240 10.07 21.00 10.63
N SER A 241 9.70 20.36 11.74
CA SER A 241 10.63 19.65 12.63
C SER A 241 10.41 18.14 12.62
N HIS A 242 11.43 17.36 13.00
CA HIS A 242 11.27 15.91 13.18
C HIS A 242 10.17 15.61 14.22
N GLY A 243 9.33 14.64 13.93
CA GLY A 243 8.15 14.29 14.71
C GLY A 243 6.95 15.23 14.49
N GLN A 244 7.09 16.37 13.82
CA GLN A 244 5.94 17.26 13.65
C GLN A 244 4.81 16.57 12.87
N THR A 245 3.58 16.60 13.41
CA THR A 245 2.39 16.25 12.63
C THR A 245 2.08 17.38 11.65
N VAL A 246 1.81 17.02 10.41
CA VAL A 246 1.50 17.97 9.33
C VAL A 246 0.18 17.60 8.67
N SER A 247 -0.50 18.60 8.13
CA SER A 247 -1.71 18.42 7.31
C SER A 247 -1.39 18.55 5.83
N ARG A 248 -2.19 17.90 4.98
CA ARG A 248 -2.13 18.02 3.53
C ARG A 248 -2.14 19.49 3.10
N GLY A 249 -1.22 19.85 2.20
CA GLY A 249 -1.04 21.22 1.72
C GLY A 249 -0.19 22.11 2.62
N GLN A 250 0.18 21.66 3.83
CA GLN A 250 1.09 22.42 4.69
C GLN A 250 2.45 22.57 4.02
N VAL A 251 3.02 23.78 4.05
CA VAL A 251 4.34 24.08 3.51
C VAL A 251 5.42 23.40 4.36
N LEU A 252 6.29 22.63 3.70
CA LEU A 252 7.38 21.89 4.31
C LEU A 252 8.73 22.58 4.16
N GLY A 253 8.90 23.34 3.07
CA GLY A 253 10.15 23.96 2.67
C GLY A 253 10.05 24.45 1.23
N TYR A 254 11.18 24.63 0.56
CA TYR A 254 11.25 25.15 -0.80
C TYR A 254 12.17 24.31 -1.68
N ILE A 255 11.90 24.26 -2.98
CA ILE A 255 12.80 23.56 -3.93
C ILE A 255 14.19 24.19 -3.95
N SER A 256 15.18 23.35 -4.14
CA SER A 256 16.58 23.73 -4.25
C SER A 256 17.33 22.73 -5.13
N ALA A 257 18.62 22.93 -5.30
CA ALA A 257 19.52 21.95 -5.92
C ALA A 257 20.47 21.31 -4.89
N GLN A 258 20.17 21.45 -3.59
CA GLN A 258 21.01 20.93 -2.52
C GLN A 258 20.79 19.43 -2.33
N SER A 259 21.86 18.71 -2.04
CA SER A 259 21.85 17.25 -1.82
C SER A 259 22.62 16.93 -0.55
N GLY A 260 21.97 17.15 0.61
CA GLY A 260 22.59 17.00 1.92
C GLY A 260 22.97 15.55 2.30
N CYS A 261 22.46 14.56 1.56
CA CYS A 261 22.50 13.15 1.92
C CYS A 261 22.89 12.24 0.76
N GLY A 262 23.71 12.75 -0.18
CA GLY A 262 24.04 12.03 -1.42
C GLY A 262 23.05 12.31 -2.55
N GLY A 263 23.26 11.68 -3.70
CA GLY A 263 22.56 12.05 -4.93
C GLY A 263 23.06 13.35 -5.57
N SER A 264 22.50 13.67 -6.73
CA SER A 264 22.83 14.86 -7.50
C SER A 264 21.58 15.54 -8.05
N ALA A 265 21.64 16.87 -8.21
CA ALA A 265 20.57 17.66 -8.82
C ALA A 265 21.18 18.59 -9.88
N THR A 266 20.59 18.61 -11.08
CA THR A 266 21.04 19.49 -12.17
C THR A 266 20.55 20.92 -12.03
N GLY A 267 19.54 21.15 -11.18
CA GLY A 267 18.94 22.45 -10.92
C GLY A 267 17.87 22.34 -9.83
N ALA A 268 17.26 23.49 -9.50
CA ALA A 268 16.25 23.54 -8.46
C ALA A 268 14.97 22.81 -8.88
N HIS A 269 14.65 21.74 -8.16
CA HIS A 269 13.44 20.95 -8.37
C HIS A 269 13.05 20.23 -7.07
N GLN A 270 11.83 19.70 -7.06
CA GLN A 270 11.35 18.78 -6.05
C GLN A 270 11.43 17.38 -6.62
N HIS A 271 12.23 16.52 -5.99
CA HIS A 271 12.18 15.08 -6.23
C HIS A 271 11.16 14.47 -5.26
N PHE A 272 10.02 14.05 -5.78
CA PHE A 272 8.89 13.52 -5.02
C PHE A 272 8.76 12.02 -5.24
N THR A 273 8.66 11.24 -4.17
CA THR A 273 8.50 9.79 -4.28
C THR A 273 7.37 9.23 -3.45
N THR A 274 6.82 8.10 -3.90
CA THR A 274 5.82 7.31 -3.20
C THR A 274 6.40 5.98 -2.73
N ARG A 275 6.07 5.59 -1.49
CA ARG A 275 6.51 4.34 -0.86
C ARG A 275 5.36 3.70 -0.07
N LEU A 276 5.38 2.38 0.00
CA LEU A 276 4.44 1.56 0.76
C LEU A 276 5.20 0.48 1.54
N ASN A 277 5.00 0.40 2.85
CA ASN A 277 5.73 -0.49 3.76
C ASN A 277 7.25 -0.39 3.58
N GLY A 278 7.73 0.84 3.37
CA GLY A 278 9.14 1.15 3.10
C GLY A 278 9.62 0.86 1.67
N ALA A 279 8.91 0.03 0.91
CA ALA A 279 9.27 -0.29 -0.46
C ALA A 279 8.83 0.82 -1.44
N PRO A 280 9.57 1.06 -2.54
CA PRO A 280 9.13 1.92 -3.64
C PRO A 280 7.74 1.51 -4.16
N TYR A 281 6.80 2.46 -4.21
CA TYR A 281 5.48 2.24 -4.79
C TYR A 281 5.37 3.00 -6.11
N PRO A 282 5.07 2.34 -7.25
CA PRO A 282 5.20 2.97 -8.55
C PRO A 282 4.14 4.06 -8.78
N VAL A 283 4.55 5.20 -9.33
CA VAL A 283 3.66 6.36 -9.54
C VAL A 283 2.60 6.12 -10.61
N ASN A 284 2.76 5.09 -11.45
CA ASN A 284 1.75 4.65 -12.41
C ASN A 284 0.62 3.80 -11.80
N GLN A 285 0.74 3.47 -10.51
CA GLN A 285 -0.30 2.83 -9.70
C GLN A 285 -0.80 3.77 -8.58
N ALA A 286 -0.21 4.95 -8.45
CA ALA A 286 -0.57 5.93 -7.44
C ALA A 286 -1.50 7.01 -8.01
N ASN A 287 -2.50 7.41 -7.23
CA ASN A 287 -3.33 8.58 -7.52
C ASN A 287 -2.83 9.77 -6.69
N ILE A 288 -2.13 10.68 -7.35
CA ILE A 288 -1.47 11.83 -6.75
C ILE A 288 -2.25 13.08 -7.17
N GLY A 289 -3.18 13.52 -6.34
CA GLY A 289 -4.01 14.69 -6.60
C GLY A 289 -4.89 14.58 -7.84
N GLY A 290 -5.40 13.38 -8.14
CA GLY A 290 -6.17 13.10 -9.35
C GLY A 290 -5.33 12.79 -10.60
N TRP A 291 -4.02 12.58 -10.44
CA TRP A 291 -3.10 12.23 -11.52
C TRP A 291 -2.46 10.87 -11.27
N THR A 292 -2.19 10.13 -12.35
CA THR A 292 -1.41 8.89 -12.31
C THR A 292 -0.26 8.98 -13.31
N GLY A 293 0.87 8.38 -12.97
CA GLY A 293 2.02 8.29 -13.86
C GLY A 293 1.76 7.39 -15.07
N GLU A 294 2.43 7.69 -16.16
CA GLU A 294 2.56 6.84 -17.35
C GLU A 294 4.04 6.76 -17.69
N ASN A 295 4.61 5.57 -17.50
CA ASN A 295 6.02 5.32 -17.76
C ASN A 295 6.34 5.58 -19.23
N GLY A 296 7.39 6.36 -19.48
CA GLY A 296 7.97 6.46 -20.81
C GLY A 296 8.83 5.24 -21.18
N ALA A 297 9.51 5.33 -22.32
CA ALA A 297 10.40 4.26 -22.79
C ALA A 297 11.67 4.13 -21.93
N THR A 298 12.09 5.23 -21.29
CA THR A 298 13.23 5.30 -20.38
C THR A 298 12.85 6.11 -19.14
N GLN A 299 13.57 5.93 -18.04
CA GLN A 299 13.38 6.77 -16.84
C GLN A 299 13.47 8.27 -17.17
N TYR A 300 12.78 9.09 -16.38
CA TYR A 300 12.62 10.54 -16.53
C TYR A 300 11.80 10.96 -17.76
N THR A 301 11.42 10.02 -18.61
CA THR A 301 10.46 10.24 -19.71
C THR A 301 9.08 9.74 -19.30
N GLY A 302 8.06 10.09 -20.09
CA GLY A 302 6.68 9.72 -19.79
C GLY A 302 5.83 10.92 -19.39
N CYS A 303 4.67 10.64 -18.82
CA CYS A 303 3.64 11.64 -18.59
C CYS A 303 2.90 11.41 -17.28
N LEU A 304 2.21 12.44 -16.80
CA LEU A 304 1.14 12.32 -15.83
C LEU A 304 -0.19 12.42 -16.60
N ARG A 305 -1.09 11.46 -16.37
CA ARG A 305 -2.45 11.48 -16.89
C ARG A 305 -3.42 11.81 -15.78
N ARG A 306 -4.23 12.84 -15.99
CA ARG A 306 -5.33 13.21 -15.10
C ARG A 306 -6.42 12.16 -15.21
N ILE A 307 -6.83 11.62 -14.08
CA ILE A 307 -7.73 10.46 -14.00
C ILE A 307 -9.15 10.83 -14.44
N SER A 308 -9.60 12.04 -14.13
CA SER A 308 -10.98 12.47 -14.37
C SER A 308 -11.35 12.59 -15.86
N ASP A 309 -10.40 12.98 -16.71
CA ASP A 309 -10.67 13.28 -18.12
C ASP A 309 -9.61 12.74 -19.09
N GLY A 310 -8.59 12.07 -18.58
CA GLY A 310 -7.50 11.54 -19.38
C GLY A 310 -6.54 12.61 -19.93
N TYR A 311 -6.60 13.85 -19.46
CA TYR A 311 -5.67 14.91 -19.90
C TYR A 311 -4.23 14.53 -19.54
N ARG A 312 -3.31 14.59 -20.51
CA ARG A 312 -1.92 14.14 -20.34
C ARG A 312 -0.96 15.31 -20.36
N VAL A 313 -0.07 15.35 -19.38
CA VAL A 313 1.06 16.27 -19.33
C VAL A 313 2.34 15.45 -19.30
N CYS A 314 3.07 15.49 -20.39
CA CYS A 314 4.34 14.78 -20.51
C CYS A 314 5.49 15.62 -19.95
N GLN A 315 6.64 14.99 -19.77
CA GLN A 315 7.87 15.66 -19.34
C GLN A 315 8.12 16.96 -20.15
N GLY A 316 8.43 18.04 -19.44
CA GLY A 316 8.53 19.42 -19.95
C GLY A 316 7.20 20.19 -19.96
N GLY A 317 6.08 19.52 -19.75
CA GLY A 317 4.75 20.13 -19.69
C GLY A 317 4.40 20.70 -18.32
N GLN A 318 3.35 21.53 -18.30
CA GLN A 318 2.88 22.24 -17.10
C GLN A 318 1.66 21.56 -16.47
N ILE A 319 1.70 21.44 -15.14
CA ILE A 319 0.70 20.75 -14.32
C ILE A 319 0.20 21.73 -13.25
N THR A 320 -1.11 21.95 -13.24
CA THR A 320 -1.78 22.77 -12.23
C THR A 320 -2.28 21.90 -11.09
N ASN A 321 -1.95 22.26 -9.85
CA ASN A 321 -2.59 21.66 -8.68
C ASN A 321 -3.96 22.31 -8.47
N ASN A 322 -5.02 21.58 -8.83
CA ASN A 322 -6.39 22.08 -8.68
C ASN A 322 -6.99 21.81 -7.29
N GLY A 323 -6.20 21.36 -6.32
CA GLY A 323 -6.68 20.97 -4.99
C GLY A 323 -7.45 19.65 -4.97
N ALA A 324 -7.45 18.93 -6.09
CA ALA A 324 -7.96 17.57 -6.14
C ALA A 324 -7.13 16.69 -5.19
N SER A 325 -7.81 15.89 -4.39
CA SER A 325 -7.21 14.80 -3.65
C SER A 325 -7.38 13.53 -4.45
N GLY A 326 -6.27 12.85 -4.73
CA GLY A 326 -6.30 11.50 -5.23
C GLY A 326 -6.51 10.55 -4.08
N THR A 327 -7.44 9.60 -4.17
CA THR A 327 -7.37 8.42 -3.31
C THR A 327 -6.17 7.63 -3.79
N ALA A 328 -5.00 7.77 -3.15
CA ALA A 328 -4.05 6.66 -3.25
C ALA A 328 -4.85 5.44 -2.82
N PRO A 329 -4.73 4.32 -3.57
CA PRO A 329 -5.56 3.17 -3.28
C PRO A 329 -5.59 2.96 -1.77
N VAL A 330 -6.80 2.69 -1.22
CA VAL A 330 -6.87 1.98 0.06
C VAL A 330 -5.83 0.88 -0.05
N ALA A 331 -5.18 0.49 1.03
CA ALA A 331 -4.71 -0.88 1.05
C ALA A 331 -5.96 -1.79 0.91
N THR A 332 -6.56 -1.86 -0.28
CA THR A 332 -7.41 -2.95 -0.74
C THR A 332 -6.39 -4.06 -0.91
N PRO A 333 -6.28 -4.96 0.06
CA PRO A 333 -5.24 -5.94 0.05
C PRO A 333 -5.66 -6.92 -1.04
N ASP A 334 -5.01 -6.78 -2.19
CA ASP A 334 -4.29 -7.90 -2.74
C ASP A 334 -2.85 -7.75 -2.23
N LEU A 335 -2.70 -7.71 -0.90
CA LEU A 335 -1.39 -7.60 -0.29
C LEU A 335 -0.74 -8.96 -0.45
N ASN A 336 0.12 -9.08 -1.46
CA ASN A 336 0.90 -10.29 -1.65
C ASN A 336 2.00 -10.35 -0.59
N LEU A 337 1.74 -11.13 0.45
CA LEU A 337 2.58 -11.44 1.61
C LEU A 337 3.81 -12.30 1.23
N VAL A 338 3.85 -12.92 0.04
CA VAL A 338 4.97 -13.72 -0.48
C VAL A 338 5.12 -13.56 -2.00
N ARG A 339 6.28 -13.20 -2.55
CA ARG A 339 6.51 -13.10 -4.01
C ARG A 339 7.63 -13.98 -4.55
N ASN A 340 7.44 -15.30 -4.51
CA ASN A 340 8.41 -16.24 -5.06
C ASN A 340 8.01 -16.66 -6.48
N TYR A 341 8.20 -15.77 -7.48
CA TYR A 341 7.79 -16.01 -8.88
C TYR A 341 8.39 -17.31 -9.47
N THR A 342 9.71 -17.49 -9.37
CA THR A 342 10.47 -18.67 -9.86
C THR A 342 11.65 -19.00 -8.94
N PHE A 343 11.53 -18.70 -7.64
CA PHE A 343 12.62 -18.79 -6.64
C PHE A 343 13.96 -18.14 -7.05
N GLN A 344 13.98 -17.29 -8.08
CA GLN A 344 15.21 -16.71 -8.64
C GLN A 344 15.83 -15.64 -7.73
N ASN A 345 15.02 -14.91 -6.93
CA ASN A 345 15.47 -13.76 -6.13
C ASN A 345 15.01 -13.73 -4.65
N GLU A 346 14.21 -14.69 -4.17
CA GLU A 346 13.56 -14.56 -2.85
C GLU A 346 13.47 -15.91 -2.10
N PHE A 347 14.58 -16.33 -1.49
CA PHE A 347 14.57 -17.42 -0.50
C PHE A 347 14.95 -16.90 0.88
N THR A 348 14.22 -15.89 1.37
CA THR A 348 14.38 -15.37 2.72
C THR A 348 13.31 -15.99 3.62
N ASN A 349 13.72 -16.45 4.81
CA ASN A 349 12.84 -16.92 5.91
C ASN A 349 12.12 -18.27 5.75
N TRP A 350 12.56 -19.12 4.81
CA TRP A 350 12.12 -20.52 4.74
C TRP A 350 12.93 -21.39 5.71
N GLU A 351 12.22 -22.15 6.53
CA GLU A 351 12.81 -23.02 7.54
C GLU A 351 12.34 -24.47 7.38
N ARG A 352 13.13 -25.39 7.94
CA ARG A 352 12.80 -26.80 8.04
C ARG A 352 12.28 -27.10 9.45
N TYR A 353 11.20 -27.86 9.54
CA TYR A 353 10.77 -28.49 10.79
C TYR A 353 10.68 -30.01 10.62
N GLY A 354 11.27 -30.77 11.55
CA GLY A 354 11.24 -32.24 11.56
C GLY A 354 12.09 -32.93 10.47
N ASP A 355 11.63 -34.09 9.99
CA ASP A 355 12.35 -35.02 9.12
C ASP A 355 12.17 -34.71 7.61
N VAL A 356 12.13 -33.43 7.23
CA VAL A 356 11.99 -32.95 5.85
C VAL A 356 13.31 -32.42 5.31
N GLU A 357 13.75 -32.85 4.13
CA GLU A 357 14.87 -32.23 3.42
C GLU A 357 14.34 -31.39 2.25
N TRP A 358 15.02 -30.29 1.95
CA TRP A 358 14.70 -29.46 0.80
C TRP A 358 15.99 -28.96 0.14
N ALA A 359 15.90 -28.69 -1.16
CA ALA A 359 16.98 -28.09 -1.94
C ALA A 359 16.42 -27.32 -3.13
N ILE A 360 17.21 -26.38 -3.65
CA ILE A 360 16.88 -25.63 -4.87
C ILE A 360 17.51 -26.33 -6.06
N TYR A 361 16.71 -26.55 -7.09
CA TYR A 361 17.16 -27.10 -8.37
C TYR A 361 16.96 -26.07 -9.47
N ALA A 362 17.88 -26.00 -10.42
CA ALA A 362 17.70 -25.25 -11.65
C ALA A 362 17.44 -26.24 -12.80
N ASP A 363 16.47 -25.95 -13.67
CA ASP A 363 16.28 -26.71 -14.90
C ASP A 363 17.28 -26.28 -16.00
N SER A 364 17.13 -26.87 -17.19
CA SER A 364 17.97 -26.57 -18.35
C SER A 364 17.81 -25.15 -18.90
N ASP A 365 16.69 -24.49 -18.58
CA ASP A 365 16.36 -23.14 -19.03
C ASP A 365 16.78 -22.08 -17.98
N GLY A 366 17.24 -22.52 -16.80
CA GLY A 366 17.75 -21.68 -15.71
C GLY A 366 16.71 -21.31 -14.67
N ASP A 367 15.50 -21.86 -14.75
CA ASP A 367 14.43 -21.63 -13.79
C ASP A 367 14.68 -22.43 -12.52
N ARG A 368 14.46 -21.79 -11.36
CA ARG A 368 14.76 -22.37 -10.04
C ARG A 368 13.49 -22.85 -9.36
N TYR A 369 13.55 -24.05 -8.79
CA TYR A 369 12.43 -24.68 -8.10
C TYR A 369 12.84 -25.16 -6.72
N LEU A 370 11.94 -25.03 -5.75
CA LEU A 370 12.12 -25.61 -4.42
C LEU A 370 11.63 -27.05 -4.44
N ALA A 371 12.53 -28.01 -4.32
CA ALA A 371 12.17 -29.41 -4.19
C ALA A 371 12.25 -29.87 -2.74
N THR A 372 11.27 -30.66 -2.33
CA THR A 372 11.17 -31.18 -0.96
C THR A 372 11.01 -32.70 -0.95
N LYS A 373 11.53 -33.34 0.10
CA LYS A 373 11.26 -34.75 0.44
C LYS A 373 11.10 -34.95 1.92
N ARG A 374 10.33 -35.97 2.27
CA ARG A 374 10.24 -36.51 3.62
C ARG A 374 11.08 -37.78 3.73
N ALA A 375 11.92 -37.86 4.76
CA ALA A 375 12.78 -39.02 4.99
C ALA A 375 11.96 -40.29 5.32
N THR A 376 12.39 -41.42 4.76
CA THR A 376 11.76 -42.74 4.99
C THR A 376 11.86 -43.13 6.46
N GLY A 377 10.74 -43.50 7.09
CA GLY A 377 10.68 -43.88 8.51
C GLY A 377 10.64 -42.71 9.52
N GLY A 378 10.63 -41.45 9.04
CA GLY A 378 10.55 -40.25 9.89
C GLY A 378 9.17 -39.98 10.49
N SER A 379 9.15 -39.34 11.66
CA SER A 379 7.94 -39.11 12.47
C SER A 379 7.02 -38.00 11.93
N GLY A 380 7.54 -37.12 11.07
CA GLY A 380 6.82 -36.01 10.42
C GLY A 380 7.78 -34.90 9.96
N GLY A 381 7.33 -33.96 9.13
CA GLY A 381 8.13 -32.78 8.77
C GLY A 381 7.47 -31.87 7.75
N SER A 382 7.77 -30.58 7.82
CA SER A 382 7.30 -29.52 6.91
C SER A 382 8.42 -28.55 6.58
N ILE A 383 8.26 -27.87 5.46
CA ILE A 383 8.93 -26.58 5.23
C ILE A 383 7.98 -25.46 5.65
N VAL A 384 8.55 -24.40 6.20
CA VAL A 384 7.81 -23.33 6.88
C VAL A 384 8.27 -21.98 6.34
N GLN A 385 7.34 -21.09 6.03
CA GLN A 385 7.61 -19.69 5.75
C GLN A 385 6.87 -18.83 6.77
N ARG A 386 7.60 -18.06 7.58
CA ARG A 386 6.99 -17.07 8.49
C ARG A 386 6.72 -15.79 7.73
N LEU A 387 5.47 -15.34 7.73
CA LEU A 387 5.05 -14.11 7.06
C LEU A 387 5.06 -12.91 7.99
N ASN A 388 4.93 -13.15 9.30
CA ASN A 388 4.93 -12.10 10.32
C ASN A 388 3.93 -10.98 10.05
N VAL A 389 2.77 -11.37 9.53
CA VAL A 389 1.63 -10.48 9.30
C VAL A 389 0.48 -10.95 10.16
N SER A 390 -0.19 -9.99 10.81
CA SER A 390 -1.44 -10.24 11.50
C SER A 390 -2.61 -10.10 10.54
N VAL A 391 -3.53 -11.07 10.55
CA VAL A 391 -4.78 -11.05 9.80
C VAL A 391 -5.94 -11.08 10.81
N PRO A 392 -6.79 -10.03 10.81
CA PRO A 392 -7.91 -9.95 11.74
C PRO A 392 -8.95 -11.05 11.48
N ASP A 393 -9.79 -11.33 12.48
CA ASP A 393 -10.92 -12.25 12.34
C ASP A 393 -11.81 -11.87 11.15
N GLY A 394 -12.24 -12.88 10.39
CA GLY A 394 -13.05 -12.68 9.19
C GLY A 394 -12.24 -12.32 7.94
N GLY A 395 -10.98 -11.90 8.08
CA GLY A 395 -10.12 -11.53 6.96
C GLY A 395 -9.78 -12.73 6.08
N THR A 396 -9.95 -12.61 4.75
CA THR A 396 -9.68 -13.74 3.84
C THR A 396 -8.21 -13.77 3.43
N VAL A 397 -7.63 -14.96 3.45
CA VAL A 397 -6.29 -15.23 2.95
C VAL A 397 -6.37 -16.20 1.77
N GLU A 398 -5.58 -15.94 0.73
CA GLU A 398 -5.48 -16.75 -0.48
C GLU A 398 -4.03 -17.17 -0.70
N VAL A 399 -3.76 -18.46 -0.82
CA VAL A 399 -2.47 -18.99 -1.28
C VAL A 399 -2.63 -19.42 -2.73
N VAL A 400 -1.72 -19.01 -3.60
CA VAL A 400 -1.54 -19.54 -4.95
C VAL A 400 -0.18 -20.20 -5.01
N ILE A 401 -0.12 -21.46 -5.44
CA ILE A 401 1.12 -22.22 -5.48
C ILE A 401 1.13 -23.20 -6.63
N ASN A 402 2.22 -23.27 -7.39
CA ASN A 402 2.44 -24.33 -8.35
C ASN A 402 3.12 -25.51 -7.65
N ILE A 403 2.52 -26.70 -7.76
CA ILE A 403 3.07 -27.94 -7.18
C ILE A 403 3.14 -29.01 -8.28
N SER A 404 4.25 -29.73 -8.35
CA SER A 404 4.41 -30.90 -9.21
C SER A 404 4.88 -32.13 -8.43
N ASN A 405 4.89 -33.28 -9.11
CA ASN A 405 5.39 -34.52 -8.55
C ASN A 405 6.26 -35.27 -9.58
N SER A 406 7.59 -35.15 -9.49
CA SER A 406 8.53 -35.91 -10.34
C SER A 406 8.71 -37.39 -9.92
N SER A 407 8.02 -37.83 -8.87
CA SER A 407 8.22 -39.15 -8.26
C SER A 407 7.49 -40.26 -9.01
N PRO A 408 7.99 -41.51 -8.97
CA PRO A 408 7.22 -42.68 -9.39
C PRO A 408 6.09 -43.03 -8.41
N VAL A 409 5.97 -42.35 -7.27
CA VAL A 409 4.93 -42.58 -6.25
C VAL A 409 3.97 -41.39 -6.20
N THR A 410 2.67 -41.67 -6.00
CA THR A 410 1.67 -40.61 -5.79
C THR A 410 1.95 -39.86 -4.49
N LYS A 411 2.00 -38.51 -4.58
CA LYS A 411 2.21 -37.62 -3.45
C LYS A 411 0.91 -37.00 -2.98
N ILE A 412 0.84 -36.66 -1.70
CA ILE A 412 -0.33 -36.08 -1.04
C ILE A 412 0.11 -34.87 -0.17
N PRO A 413 0.59 -33.77 -0.76
CA PRO A 413 1.06 -32.66 0.04
C PRO A 413 -0.08 -31.93 0.75
N ASP A 414 0.18 -31.50 1.98
CA ASP A 414 -0.68 -30.57 2.70
C ASP A 414 -0.09 -29.16 2.65
N VAL A 415 -0.92 -28.17 2.31
CA VAL A 415 -0.62 -26.74 2.43
C VAL A 415 -1.46 -26.17 3.56
N VAL A 416 -0.83 -25.50 4.51
CA VAL A 416 -1.45 -25.03 5.75
C VAL A 416 -1.12 -23.56 5.99
N LEU A 417 -2.13 -22.77 6.34
CA LEU A 417 -1.97 -21.44 6.92
C LEU A 417 -2.43 -21.48 8.38
N ARG A 418 -1.62 -20.94 9.28
CA ARG A 418 -1.95 -20.90 10.71
C ARG A 418 -1.31 -19.71 11.41
N ASP A 419 -1.78 -19.44 12.62
CA ASP A 419 -1.07 -18.58 13.55
C ASP A 419 0.20 -19.26 14.08
N ALA A 420 1.27 -18.49 14.30
CA ALA A 420 2.56 -19.00 14.74
C ALA A 420 2.48 -19.80 16.05
N ASN A 421 1.58 -19.40 16.95
CA ASN A 421 1.48 -19.94 18.30
C ASN A 421 0.30 -20.90 18.47
N SER A 422 -0.48 -21.17 17.41
CA SER A 422 -1.68 -22.00 17.50
C SER A 422 -1.91 -22.85 16.25
N TRP A 423 -2.24 -24.12 16.47
CA TRP A 423 -2.76 -25.02 15.44
C TRP A 423 -4.29 -24.99 15.36
N ASN A 424 -4.96 -24.35 16.33
CA ASN A 424 -6.40 -24.22 16.33
C ASN A 424 -6.81 -23.25 15.21
N ASN A 425 -7.85 -23.61 14.46
CA ASN A 425 -8.39 -22.83 13.34
C ASN A 425 -7.42 -22.62 12.16
N ALA A 426 -6.45 -23.53 12.01
CA ALA A 426 -5.60 -23.55 10.82
C ALA A 426 -6.44 -23.80 9.56
N ILE A 427 -6.14 -23.04 8.50
CA ILE A 427 -6.70 -23.27 7.18
C ILE A 427 -5.79 -24.33 6.53
N LYS A 428 -6.37 -25.40 5.97
CA LYS A 428 -5.60 -26.50 5.39
C LYS A 428 -6.22 -26.99 4.08
N CYS A 429 -5.36 -27.22 3.08
CA CYS A 429 -5.71 -27.93 1.85
C CYS A 429 -4.78 -29.12 1.62
N THR A 430 -5.37 -30.26 1.27
CA THR A 430 -4.65 -31.49 0.91
C THR A 430 -4.81 -31.74 -0.57
N PHE A 431 -3.69 -31.90 -1.28
CA PHE A 431 -3.70 -32.15 -2.72
C PHE A 431 -3.24 -33.57 -3.03
N THR A 432 -3.80 -34.21 -4.07
CA THR A 432 -3.32 -35.51 -4.55
C THR A 432 -2.60 -35.31 -5.88
N LEU A 433 -1.34 -35.73 -5.94
CA LEU A 433 -0.47 -35.58 -7.10
C LEU A 433 -0.08 -36.96 -7.62
N PRO A 434 -0.62 -37.40 -8.76
CA PRO A 434 -0.21 -38.64 -9.41
C PRO A 434 1.30 -38.71 -9.62
N ALA A 435 1.83 -39.92 -9.77
CA ALA A 435 3.24 -40.11 -10.12
C ALA A 435 3.57 -39.41 -11.46
N GLY A 436 4.66 -38.64 -11.51
CA GLY A 436 5.07 -37.89 -12.70
C GLY A 436 4.15 -36.73 -13.09
N ALA A 437 3.39 -36.16 -12.15
CA ALA A 437 2.53 -35.01 -12.44
C ALA A 437 3.36 -33.74 -12.70
N ASP A 438 3.03 -33.02 -13.78
CA ASP A 438 3.63 -31.73 -14.14
C ASP A 438 3.24 -30.61 -13.15
N HIS A 439 3.83 -29.42 -13.32
CA HIS A 439 3.51 -28.23 -12.51
C HIS A 439 2.04 -27.82 -12.67
N HIS A 440 1.29 -27.85 -11.57
CA HIS A 440 -0.11 -27.46 -11.52
C HIS A 440 -0.34 -26.35 -10.49
N THR A 441 -1.13 -25.35 -10.86
CA THR A 441 -1.54 -24.29 -9.93
C THR A 441 -2.63 -24.78 -8.99
N PHE A 442 -2.38 -24.63 -7.70
CA PHE A 442 -3.30 -24.86 -6.62
C PHE A 442 -3.61 -23.53 -5.94
N ILE A 443 -4.88 -23.34 -5.56
CA ILE A 443 -5.32 -22.16 -4.83
C ILE A 443 -6.00 -22.62 -3.55
N MET A 444 -5.67 -21.98 -2.44
CA MET A 444 -6.28 -22.23 -1.15
C MET A 444 -6.79 -20.92 -0.62
N ARG A 445 -8.07 -20.84 -0.25
CA ARG A 445 -8.66 -19.67 0.38
C ARG A 445 -9.27 -20.02 1.73
N GLY A 446 -9.22 -19.11 2.67
CA GLY A 446 -9.96 -19.27 3.92
C GLY A 446 -10.00 -17.99 4.72
N SER A 447 -10.93 -17.93 5.67
CA SER A 447 -11.04 -16.82 6.59
C SER A 447 -10.13 -17.05 7.80
N ALA A 448 -9.30 -16.07 8.11
CA ALA A 448 -8.47 -16.05 9.30
C ALA A 448 -9.35 -15.92 10.55
N GLN A 449 -8.95 -16.62 11.61
CA GLN A 449 -9.62 -16.59 12.91
C GLN A 449 -8.67 -15.93 13.92
N ASN A 450 -8.38 -14.65 13.71
CA ASN A 450 -7.35 -13.85 14.41
C ASN A 450 -5.95 -14.46 14.34
N PHE A 451 -5.33 -14.43 13.17
CA PHE A 451 -3.91 -14.80 13.04
C PHE A 451 -3.06 -13.61 13.44
N ASN A 452 -2.33 -13.70 14.54
CA ASN A 452 -1.45 -12.62 14.99
C ASN A 452 -0.09 -12.69 14.29
N ASN A 453 0.35 -13.89 13.94
CA ASN A 453 1.54 -14.10 13.14
C ASN A 453 1.31 -15.24 12.13
N LEU A 454 0.98 -14.90 10.90
CA LEU A 454 0.68 -15.86 9.86
C LEU A 454 1.92 -16.68 9.42
N ILE A 455 1.75 -17.99 9.38
CA ILE A 455 2.73 -18.97 8.88
C ILE A 455 2.13 -19.77 7.73
N LEU A 456 2.89 -19.93 6.65
CA LEU A 456 2.65 -20.90 5.59
C LEU A 456 3.49 -22.16 5.84
N GLU A 457 2.86 -23.33 5.89
CA GLU A 457 3.53 -24.63 5.99
C GLU A 457 3.16 -25.56 4.85
N ILE A 458 4.15 -26.31 4.36
CA ILE A 458 3.98 -27.32 3.31
C ILE A 458 4.55 -28.66 3.80
N PHE A 459 3.69 -29.68 3.83
CA PHE A 459 4.04 -31.04 4.24
C PHE A 459 4.14 -31.95 3.02
N PRO A 460 5.34 -32.40 2.65
CA PRO A 460 5.52 -33.42 1.62
C PRO A 460 5.19 -34.81 2.19
N ASN A 461 4.21 -35.50 1.61
CA ASN A 461 3.75 -36.83 1.99
C ASN A 461 3.47 -37.67 0.72
N PRO A 462 3.59 -39.01 0.68
CA PRO A 462 4.10 -39.95 1.69
C PRO A 462 5.62 -39.89 1.95
N PRO A 463 6.10 -40.40 3.11
CA PRO A 463 7.53 -40.57 3.38
C PRO A 463 8.11 -41.71 2.54
N ASP A 464 8.77 -41.36 1.45
CA ASP A 464 9.44 -42.32 0.56
C ASP A 464 10.92 -42.01 0.33
N GLY A 465 11.42 -40.89 0.86
CA GLY A 465 12.83 -40.50 0.77
C GLY A 465 13.26 -39.98 -0.60
N ILE A 466 12.33 -39.75 -1.55
CA ILE A 466 12.64 -39.29 -2.90
C ILE A 466 12.25 -37.81 -3.07
N PRO A 467 13.19 -36.90 -3.47
CA PRO A 467 12.96 -35.46 -3.67
C PRO A 467 12.20 -35.19 -4.95
N ASP A 468 10.88 -35.03 -4.83
CA ASP A 468 10.03 -34.99 -6.02
C ASP A 468 8.80 -34.10 -5.94
N ILE A 469 8.50 -33.47 -4.79
CA ILE A 469 7.49 -32.39 -4.78
C ILE A 469 8.22 -31.10 -5.08
N TRP A 470 7.95 -30.51 -6.24
CA TRP A 470 8.56 -29.25 -6.64
C TRP A 470 7.53 -28.16 -6.48
N LEU A 471 7.98 -27.04 -5.91
CA LEU A 471 7.18 -25.87 -5.65
C LEU A 471 7.69 -24.73 -6.51
N ASP A 472 6.75 -23.95 -7.02
CA ASP A 472 6.99 -22.80 -7.88
C ASP A 472 5.87 -21.75 -7.71
N ASP A 473 6.12 -20.50 -8.10
CA ASP A 473 5.16 -19.39 -8.10
C ASP A 473 4.33 -19.27 -6.80
N VAL A 474 4.98 -19.38 -5.64
CA VAL A 474 4.32 -19.30 -4.32
C VAL A 474 3.93 -17.86 -4.04
N ARG A 475 2.64 -17.61 -3.89
CA ARG A 475 2.04 -16.31 -3.60
C ARG A 475 1.02 -16.44 -2.48
N VAL A 476 0.99 -15.48 -1.56
CA VAL A 476 0.03 -15.47 -0.44
C VAL A 476 -0.58 -14.09 -0.36
N PHE A 477 -1.88 -13.97 -0.59
CA PHE A 477 -2.61 -12.71 -0.55
C PHE A 477 -3.46 -12.62 0.71
N TYR A 478 -3.48 -11.47 1.35
CA TYR A 478 -4.62 -11.05 2.16
C TYR A 478 -5.65 -10.41 1.23
N ARG A 479 -6.95 -10.68 1.43
CA ARG A 479 -8.12 -10.24 0.63
C ARG A 479 -9.24 -9.80 1.58
N ASP A 480 -9.55 -8.51 1.66
CA ASP A 480 -10.52 -7.99 2.65
C ASP A 480 -11.97 -7.88 2.13
N GLN A 481 -12.16 -7.86 0.81
CA GLN A 481 -13.49 -7.78 0.18
C GLN A 481 -14.11 -9.15 -0.13
N HIS A 482 -13.39 -10.24 0.11
CA HIS A 482 -13.87 -11.58 -0.18
C HIS A 482 -14.25 -12.26 1.13
N THR A 483 -15.51 -12.60 1.33
CA THR A 483 -15.96 -13.34 2.52
C THR A 483 -16.02 -14.82 2.19
N VAL A 484 -15.26 -15.63 2.92
CA VAL A 484 -15.17 -17.07 2.72
C VAL A 484 -15.72 -17.77 3.96
N SER A 485 -16.86 -18.46 3.83
CA SER A 485 -17.56 -19.10 4.96
C SER A 485 -16.93 -20.42 5.43
N ARG A 486 -16.02 -21.00 4.64
CA ARG A 486 -15.27 -22.24 4.93
C ARG A 486 -14.00 -22.28 4.09
N THR A 487 -12.97 -23.02 4.51
CA THR A 487 -11.77 -23.24 3.69
C THR A 487 -12.12 -23.78 2.30
N GLU A 488 -11.65 -23.10 1.25
CA GLU A 488 -11.82 -23.46 -0.14
C GLU A 488 -10.49 -23.96 -0.70
N CYS A 489 -10.48 -25.18 -1.23
CA CYS A 489 -9.30 -25.78 -1.83
C CYS A 489 -9.56 -26.02 -3.31
N TYR A 490 -8.86 -25.26 -4.14
CA TYR A 490 -8.91 -25.37 -5.58
C TYR A 490 -7.65 -26.08 -6.07
N GLY A 491 -7.86 -27.19 -6.77
CA GLY A 491 -6.76 -28.00 -7.28
C GLY A 491 -7.25 -28.92 -8.36
N ASN A 492 -6.45 -29.09 -9.41
CA ASN A 492 -6.74 -30.00 -10.50
C ASN A 492 -6.81 -31.44 -10.00
N SER A 493 -8.00 -31.96 -9.75
CA SER A 493 -8.24 -33.41 -9.74
C SER A 493 -8.78 -33.93 -11.06
N ALA A 494 -8.98 -33.08 -12.07
CA ALA A 494 -9.34 -33.51 -13.43
C ALA A 494 -8.49 -32.76 -14.48
N PRO A 495 -7.59 -33.46 -15.22
CA PRO A 495 -7.01 -32.88 -16.42
C PRO A 495 -8.10 -32.57 -17.45
N PRO A 496 -7.90 -31.61 -18.37
CA PRO A 496 -8.82 -31.45 -19.49
C PRO A 496 -8.95 -32.77 -20.26
N ILE A 497 -10.17 -33.18 -20.57
CA ILE A 497 -10.44 -34.33 -21.41
C ILE A 497 -9.94 -33.95 -22.81
N SER A 498 -8.80 -34.53 -23.21
CA SER A 498 -8.34 -34.49 -24.58
C SER A 498 -8.82 -35.74 -25.32
N ASP A 499 -9.56 -35.56 -26.40
CA ASP A 499 -10.04 -36.65 -27.25
C ASP A 499 -10.03 -36.23 -28.73
N ALA A 500 -10.61 -37.08 -29.60
CA ALA A 500 -10.69 -36.81 -31.03
C ALA A 500 -11.49 -35.54 -31.41
N GLN A 501 -12.35 -35.03 -30.51
CA GLN A 501 -13.21 -33.87 -30.74
C GLN A 501 -12.60 -32.55 -30.20
N GLY A 502 -11.61 -32.64 -29.32
CA GLY A 502 -10.79 -31.49 -28.89
C GLY A 502 -10.40 -31.53 -27.42
N ILE A 503 -10.25 -30.35 -26.80
CA ILE A 503 -9.80 -30.19 -25.40
C ILE A 503 -10.97 -29.65 -24.58
N GLY A 504 -11.43 -30.40 -23.58
CA GLY A 504 -12.64 -30.08 -22.83
C GLY A 504 -12.45 -30.09 -21.31
N TRP A 505 -13.26 -29.28 -20.64
CA TRP A 505 -13.41 -29.20 -19.20
C TRP A 505 -14.85 -29.56 -18.86
N ASP A 506 -15.02 -30.57 -17.99
CA ASP A 506 -16.33 -30.99 -17.50
C ASP A 506 -16.43 -30.63 -16.02
N PHE A 507 -17.40 -29.79 -15.71
CA PHE A 507 -17.64 -29.22 -14.38
C PHE A 507 -18.70 -29.99 -13.59
N THR A 508 -19.33 -31.00 -14.21
CA THR A 508 -20.44 -31.77 -13.61
C THR A 508 -19.97 -32.79 -12.56
N ASN A 509 -18.66 -33.01 -12.46
CA ASN A 509 -18.03 -33.85 -11.44
C ASN A 509 -17.64 -33.05 -10.17
N GLY A 510 -18.01 -31.77 -10.10
CA GLY A 510 -17.64 -30.86 -9.00
C GLY A 510 -16.20 -30.35 -9.08
N SER A 511 -15.48 -30.63 -10.16
CA SER A 511 -14.16 -30.04 -10.45
C SER A 511 -14.30 -28.76 -11.24
N LEU A 512 -13.39 -27.83 -10.99
CA LEU A 512 -13.28 -26.58 -11.75
C LEU A 512 -12.54 -26.74 -13.09
N GLY A 513 -11.96 -27.89 -13.39
CA GLY A 513 -11.21 -28.10 -14.62
C GLY A 513 -10.12 -27.03 -14.85
N SER A 514 -9.45 -26.58 -13.80
CA SER A 514 -8.46 -25.48 -13.87
C SER A 514 -9.02 -24.10 -14.21
N TRP A 515 -10.33 -23.87 -14.16
CA TRP A 515 -10.91 -22.54 -14.27
C TRP A 515 -11.09 -21.91 -12.90
N VAL A 516 -10.85 -20.61 -12.78
CA VAL A 516 -10.96 -19.88 -11.50
C VAL A 516 -11.84 -18.66 -11.67
N GLY A 517 -12.72 -18.41 -10.71
CA GLY A 517 -13.51 -17.18 -10.63
C GLY A 517 -12.61 -15.99 -10.27
N GLN A 518 -12.82 -14.87 -10.96
CA GLN A 518 -12.06 -13.64 -10.84
C GLN A 518 -13.02 -12.46 -10.91
N ASN A 519 -12.75 -11.44 -10.09
CA ASN A 519 -13.44 -10.15 -10.02
C ASN A 519 -14.96 -10.27 -9.79
N HIS A 520 -15.48 -9.74 -8.68
CA HIS A 520 -16.92 -9.70 -8.42
C HIS A 520 -17.66 -11.05 -8.61
N LEU A 521 -16.99 -12.15 -8.19
CA LEU A 521 -17.55 -13.49 -8.09
C LEU A 521 -17.33 -14.06 -6.69
N SER A 522 -18.41 -14.47 -6.04
CA SER A 522 -18.42 -15.17 -4.75
C SER A 522 -19.04 -16.57 -4.88
N ASP A 523 -18.81 -17.43 -3.88
CA ASP A 523 -19.48 -18.72 -3.72
C ASP A 523 -19.40 -19.68 -4.92
N GLY A 524 -18.19 -19.89 -5.43
CA GLY A 524 -17.91 -20.94 -6.40
C GLY A 524 -18.17 -22.33 -5.80
N GLN A 525 -19.28 -22.98 -6.13
CA GLN A 525 -19.65 -24.27 -5.56
C GLN A 525 -20.12 -25.30 -6.58
N PRO A 526 -19.80 -26.59 -6.38
CA PRO A 526 -20.41 -27.68 -7.14
C PRO A 526 -21.94 -27.68 -7.00
N ASN A 527 -22.65 -27.68 -8.11
CA ASN A 527 -24.11 -27.77 -8.17
C ASN A 527 -24.57 -29.15 -8.66
N GLY A 528 -23.99 -30.21 -8.08
CA GLY A 528 -24.24 -31.59 -8.49
C GLY A 528 -24.02 -31.81 -10.00
N SER A 529 -24.95 -32.49 -10.67
CA SER A 529 -24.89 -32.74 -12.12
C SER A 529 -25.08 -31.49 -12.99
N ASN A 530 -25.42 -30.35 -12.37
CA ASN A 530 -25.65 -29.07 -13.04
C ASN A 530 -24.38 -28.22 -13.15
N GLY A 531 -23.20 -28.83 -12.99
CA GLY A 531 -21.93 -28.14 -13.19
C GLY A 531 -21.50 -27.33 -11.98
N PHE A 532 -20.72 -26.29 -12.22
CA PHE A 532 -20.18 -25.41 -11.19
C PHE A 532 -20.89 -24.05 -11.22
N TRP A 533 -21.32 -23.60 -10.05
CA TRP A 533 -22.13 -22.39 -9.85
C TRP A 533 -21.29 -21.27 -9.24
N TRP A 534 -21.47 -20.04 -9.71
CA TRP A 534 -20.88 -18.82 -9.14
C TRP A 534 -21.94 -17.76 -8.87
N HIS A 535 -21.85 -17.09 -7.72
CA HIS A 535 -22.61 -15.89 -7.41
C HIS A 535 -21.91 -14.66 -7.99
N ILE A 536 -22.68 -13.69 -8.46
CA ILE A 536 -22.18 -12.43 -9.01
C ILE A 536 -22.52 -11.32 -8.02
N ASP A 537 -21.50 -10.62 -7.51
CA ASP A 537 -21.63 -9.61 -6.46
C ASP A 537 -21.13 -8.21 -6.89
N GLY A 538 -20.86 -8.00 -8.18
CA GLY A 538 -20.42 -6.70 -8.70
C GLY A 538 -20.11 -6.67 -10.20
N ASN A 539 -19.44 -5.59 -10.64
CA ASN A 539 -19.60 -5.04 -11.99
C ASN A 539 -18.83 -5.70 -13.16
N ASP A 540 -17.96 -6.67 -12.89
CA ASP A 540 -17.15 -7.33 -13.93
C ASP A 540 -16.84 -8.78 -13.57
N PRO A 541 -17.87 -9.65 -13.50
CA PRO A 541 -17.71 -11.05 -13.16
C PRO A 541 -17.08 -11.86 -14.29
N TYR A 542 -16.01 -12.61 -14.04
CA TYR A 542 -15.48 -13.53 -15.06
C TYR A 542 -14.76 -14.75 -14.49
N ILE A 543 -14.69 -15.83 -15.26
CA ILE A 543 -13.84 -16.98 -14.94
C ILE A 543 -12.68 -17.08 -15.93
N VAL A 544 -11.51 -17.52 -15.48
CA VAL A 544 -10.32 -17.70 -16.33
C VAL A 544 -9.80 -19.12 -16.29
N SER A 545 -9.38 -19.65 -17.44
CA SER A 545 -8.74 -20.97 -17.52
C SER A 545 -7.34 -20.93 -16.93
N ALA A 546 -6.74 -22.08 -16.62
CA ALA A 546 -5.30 -22.16 -16.43
C ALA A 546 -4.53 -21.81 -17.72
N SER A 547 -3.22 -21.60 -17.56
CA SER A 547 -2.32 -21.40 -18.70
C SER A 547 -2.33 -22.64 -19.61
N LEU A 548 -2.56 -22.40 -20.90
CA LEU A 548 -2.50 -23.39 -21.96
C LEU A 548 -1.11 -23.34 -22.60
N THR A 549 -0.56 -24.52 -22.90
CA THR A 549 0.71 -24.68 -23.63
C THR A 549 0.45 -25.45 -24.92
N GLY A 550 1.14 -25.07 -26.00
CA GLY A 550 1.08 -25.78 -27.29
C GLY A 550 -0.25 -25.69 -28.05
N ILE A 551 -1.21 -24.87 -27.62
CA ILE A 551 -2.51 -24.75 -28.28
C ILE A 551 -2.43 -23.72 -29.41
N ARG A 552 -2.50 -24.17 -30.66
CA ARG A 552 -2.59 -23.29 -31.82
C ARG A 552 -4.06 -23.03 -32.15
N GLY A 553 -4.47 -21.76 -32.21
CA GLY A 553 -5.88 -21.41 -32.41
C GLY A 553 -6.45 -21.88 -33.76
N SER A 554 -5.62 -22.06 -34.79
CA SER A 554 -6.03 -22.65 -36.08
C SER A 554 -6.58 -24.06 -35.96
N ASP A 555 -6.15 -24.83 -34.95
CA ASP A 555 -6.49 -26.25 -34.81
C ASP A 555 -7.86 -26.41 -34.13
N TYR A 556 -8.34 -25.36 -33.48
CA TYR A 556 -9.60 -25.32 -32.73
C TYR A 556 -10.44 -24.10 -33.17
N PRO A 557 -11.11 -24.17 -34.34
CA PRO A 557 -11.87 -23.05 -34.87
C PRO A 557 -13.13 -22.72 -34.06
N TRP A 558 -13.52 -23.58 -33.11
CA TRP A 558 -14.74 -23.43 -32.31
C TRP A 558 -14.46 -23.57 -30.82
N ILE A 559 -15.24 -22.84 -30.02
CA ILE A 559 -15.40 -23.11 -28.59
C ILE A 559 -16.85 -23.50 -28.33
N TYR A 560 -17.05 -24.57 -27.57
CA TYR A 560 -18.35 -24.96 -27.06
C TYR A 560 -18.42 -24.60 -25.57
N VAL A 561 -19.47 -23.89 -25.16
CA VAL A 561 -19.75 -23.57 -23.75
C VAL A 561 -21.15 -24.04 -23.40
N ASP A 562 -21.29 -24.84 -22.37
CA ASP A 562 -22.56 -25.26 -21.78
C ASP A 562 -22.74 -24.49 -20.47
N MET A 563 -23.57 -23.44 -20.50
CA MET A 563 -23.77 -22.54 -19.36
C MET A 563 -25.22 -22.08 -19.22
N SER A 564 -25.58 -21.63 -18.03
CA SER A 564 -26.88 -21.03 -17.71
C SER A 564 -26.68 -19.80 -16.82
N THR A 565 -27.49 -18.76 -17.02
CA THR A 565 -27.54 -17.57 -16.17
C THR A 565 -28.89 -17.51 -15.43
N GLN A 566 -28.92 -16.87 -14.25
CA GLN A 566 -30.10 -16.82 -13.37
C GLN A 566 -31.11 -15.71 -13.72
N SER A 567 -30.99 -15.08 -14.88
CA SER A 567 -31.55 -13.75 -15.13
C SER A 567 -31.48 -13.35 -16.62
N ASN A 568 -32.10 -12.22 -16.99
CA ASN A 568 -32.32 -11.77 -18.37
C ASN A 568 -31.09 -11.18 -19.06
N VAL A 569 -30.03 -11.99 -19.18
CA VAL A 569 -28.82 -11.64 -19.96
C VAL A 569 -28.98 -12.10 -21.39
N ASP A 570 -28.77 -11.20 -22.34
CA ASP A 570 -28.89 -11.50 -23.77
C ASP A 570 -27.54 -11.85 -24.43
N CYS A 571 -26.41 -11.74 -23.73
CA CYS A 571 -25.08 -12.02 -24.29
C CYS A 571 -23.99 -12.38 -23.26
N GLY A 572 -22.94 -13.08 -23.70
CA GLY A 572 -21.70 -13.36 -22.96
C GLY A 572 -20.47 -13.15 -23.85
N GLN A 573 -19.27 -13.14 -23.26
CA GLN A 573 -18.02 -12.89 -23.99
C GLN A 573 -16.96 -13.95 -23.66
N ILE A 574 -16.20 -14.36 -24.67
CA ILE A 574 -14.96 -15.12 -24.47
C ILE A 574 -13.77 -14.27 -24.90
N PHE A 575 -12.92 -13.93 -23.93
CA PHE A 575 -11.62 -13.33 -24.14
C PHE A 575 -10.55 -14.40 -24.27
N PHE A 576 -9.47 -14.05 -24.97
CA PHE A 576 -8.29 -14.90 -25.05
C PHE A 576 -7.00 -14.06 -25.09
N ARG A 577 -5.91 -14.63 -24.58
CA ARG A 577 -4.56 -14.06 -24.73
C ARG A 577 -3.62 -15.06 -25.37
N LEU A 578 -2.61 -14.54 -26.05
CA LEU A 578 -1.60 -15.33 -26.77
C LEU A 578 -0.36 -15.56 -25.92
N ALA A 579 0.45 -16.55 -26.29
CA ALA A 579 1.77 -16.78 -25.69
C ALA A 579 2.62 -15.51 -25.79
N GLY A 580 3.28 -15.12 -24.69
CA GLY A 580 4.05 -13.87 -24.57
C GLY A 580 3.21 -12.62 -24.23
N GLN A 581 1.89 -12.75 -24.03
CA GLN A 581 1.04 -11.66 -23.54
C GLN A 581 0.75 -11.83 -22.04
N ASN A 582 1.05 -10.80 -21.25
CA ASN A 582 0.88 -10.83 -19.79
C ASN A 582 -0.56 -10.52 -19.35
N GLU A 583 -1.38 -9.92 -20.21
CA GLU A 583 -2.74 -9.47 -19.90
C GLU A 583 -3.73 -9.80 -21.04
N PHE A 584 -5.03 -9.84 -20.71
CA PHE A 584 -6.11 -9.89 -21.70
C PHE A 584 -6.29 -8.50 -22.33
N ARG A 585 -6.25 -8.41 -23.66
CA ARG A 585 -6.46 -7.13 -24.36
C ARG A 585 -7.94 -6.92 -24.66
N GLY A 586 -8.42 -5.68 -24.53
CA GLY A 586 -9.82 -5.32 -24.79
C GLY A 586 -10.31 -5.52 -26.23
N ASN A 587 -9.45 -5.95 -27.16
CA ASN A 587 -9.79 -6.24 -28.55
C ASN A 587 -9.60 -7.73 -28.93
N GLN A 588 -9.36 -8.63 -27.97
CA GLN A 588 -9.18 -10.06 -28.20
C GLN A 588 -10.31 -10.87 -27.56
N TYR A 589 -11.52 -10.70 -28.08
CA TYR A 589 -12.70 -11.43 -27.60
C TYR A 589 -13.70 -11.73 -28.71
N VAL A 590 -14.60 -12.66 -28.43
CA VAL A 590 -15.78 -12.95 -29.25
C VAL A 590 -17.00 -12.93 -28.33
N GLN A 591 -18.02 -12.18 -28.75
CA GLN A 591 -19.32 -12.14 -28.08
C GLN A 591 -20.26 -13.21 -28.64
N PHE A 592 -21.11 -13.77 -27.79
CA PHE A 592 -22.14 -14.75 -28.16
C PHE A 592 -23.44 -14.49 -27.40
N ASN A 593 -24.57 -14.94 -27.95
CA ASN A 593 -25.88 -14.73 -27.32
C ASN A 593 -26.10 -15.78 -26.23
N VAL A 594 -26.57 -15.34 -25.06
CA VAL A 594 -26.91 -16.19 -23.91
C VAL A 594 -28.42 -16.12 -23.72
N ASN A 595 -29.06 -17.23 -23.34
CA ASN A 595 -30.49 -17.25 -23.03
C ASN A 595 -30.70 -17.24 -21.51
N ALA A 596 -31.70 -16.48 -21.06
CA ALA A 596 -32.12 -16.40 -19.66
C ALA A 596 -32.89 -17.66 -19.18
N ASN A 597 -32.80 -17.96 -17.89
CA ASN A 597 -33.64 -18.91 -17.13
C ASN A 597 -33.53 -20.42 -17.50
N GLY A 598 -32.61 -21.11 -16.83
CA GLY A 598 -32.74 -22.53 -16.45
C GLY A 598 -32.66 -23.59 -17.56
N SER A 599 -32.61 -23.19 -18.83
CA SER A 599 -32.20 -24.08 -19.91
C SER A 599 -30.67 -24.14 -19.98
N TRP A 600 -30.11 -25.31 -20.31
CA TRP A 600 -28.67 -25.53 -20.51
C TRP A 600 -28.36 -25.64 -22.01
N PRO A 601 -28.51 -24.57 -22.81
CA PRO A 601 -28.16 -24.63 -24.21
C PRO A 601 -26.63 -24.63 -24.34
N GLY A 602 -26.13 -25.53 -25.18
CA GLY A 602 -24.74 -25.51 -25.60
C GLY A 602 -24.49 -24.41 -26.63
N TYR A 603 -23.66 -23.44 -26.30
CA TYR A 603 -23.26 -22.34 -27.17
C TYR A 603 -22.04 -22.71 -28.00
N TRP A 604 -22.17 -22.66 -29.32
CA TRP A 604 -21.08 -22.84 -30.26
C TRP A 604 -20.55 -21.49 -30.74
N ILE A 605 -19.33 -21.16 -30.35
CA ILE A 605 -18.69 -19.88 -30.58
C ILE A 605 -17.65 -20.07 -31.68
N ASN A 606 -17.88 -19.43 -32.82
CA ASN A 606 -16.93 -19.45 -33.93
C ASN A 606 -15.75 -18.53 -33.58
N MET A 607 -14.58 -19.10 -33.27
CA MET A 607 -13.36 -18.33 -32.99
C MET A 607 -12.56 -18.06 -34.25
N SER A 608 -12.79 -18.85 -35.31
CA SER A 608 -12.07 -18.72 -36.57
C SER A 608 -12.28 -17.37 -37.26
N GLN A 609 -13.32 -16.62 -36.92
CA GLN A 609 -13.54 -15.25 -37.42
C GLN A 609 -12.49 -14.25 -36.88
N HIS A 610 -11.88 -14.51 -35.73
CA HIS A 610 -10.91 -13.60 -35.13
C HIS A 610 -9.49 -13.84 -35.67
N SER A 611 -8.87 -12.83 -36.28
CA SER A 611 -7.56 -12.96 -36.95
C SER A 611 -6.44 -13.40 -36.00
N ALA A 612 -6.35 -12.78 -34.82
CA ALA A 612 -5.36 -13.13 -33.79
C ALA A 612 -5.50 -14.56 -33.25
N TRP A 613 -6.72 -15.11 -33.24
CA TRP A 613 -6.95 -16.50 -32.85
C TRP A 613 -6.34 -17.46 -33.88
N ARG A 614 -6.63 -17.25 -35.18
CA ARG A 614 -6.13 -18.11 -36.26
C ARG A 614 -4.60 -18.18 -36.33
N SER A 615 -3.91 -17.08 -36.05
CA SER A 615 -2.45 -16.99 -36.16
C SER A 615 -1.70 -17.24 -34.85
N GLY A 616 -2.41 -17.33 -33.71
CA GLY A 616 -1.81 -17.28 -32.38
C GLY A 616 -1.64 -18.64 -31.70
N LEU A 617 -0.65 -18.72 -30.82
CA LEU A 617 -0.59 -19.74 -29.76
C LEU A 617 -1.42 -19.23 -28.59
N ILE A 618 -2.53 -19.90 -28.29
CA ILE A 618 -3.45 -19.52 -27.23
C ILE A 618 -2.83 -19.89 -25.89
N ARG A 619 -2.74 -18.90 -25.00
CA ARG A 619 -2.17 -19.05 -23.65
C ARG A 619 -3.22 -19.12 -22.56
N GLN A 620 -4.36 -18.44 -22.70
CA GLN A 620 -5.41 -18.50 -21.68
C GLN A 620 -6.74 -18.03 -22.26
N LEU A 621 -7.84 -18.51 -21.66
CA LEU A 621 -9.20 -18.09 -21.95
C LEU A 621 -9.80 -17.39 -20.73
N ARG A 622 -10.70 -16.44 -20.99
CA ARG A 622 -11.56 -15.79 -20.00
C ARG A 622 -12.99 -15.85 -20.51
N LEU A 623 -13.93 -16.28 -19.67
CA LEU A 623 -15.36 -16.33 -19.96
C LEU A 623 -16.09 -15.36 -19.05
N ASP A 624 -16.83 -14.45 -19.68
CA ASP A 624 -17.63 -13.44 -19.04
C ASP A 624 -19.10 -13.80 -19.28
N PRO A 625 -19.92 -13.92 -18.23
CA PRO A 625 -21.31 -14.30 -18.35
C PRO A 625 -22.21 -13.17 -18.86
N SER A 626 -21.65 -11.96 -19.07
CA SER A 626 -22.36 -10.76 -19.57
C SER A 626 -21.41 -9.87 -20.38
N CYS A 627 -21.94 -9.04 -21.30
CA CYS A 627 -21.14 -8.06 -22.07
C CYS A 627 -21.15 -6.64 -21.47
N GLY A 628 -21.76 -6.49 -20.29
CA GLY A 628 -21.98 -5.24 -19.57
C GLY A 628 -22.83 -5.54 -18.35
N TYR A 629 -22.39 -5.08 -17.19
CA TYR A 629 -23.05 -5.41 -15.92
C TYR A 629 -24.32 -4.58 -15.72
N ASP A 630 -25.43 -5.29 -15.53
CA ASP A 630 -26.68 -4.76 -14.99
C ASP A 630 -26.94 -5.42 -13.63
N PRO A 631 -26.81 -4.70 -12.50
CA PRO A 631 -26.99 -5.24 -11.15
C PRO A 631 -28.41 -5.77 -10.89
N SER A 632 -29.38 -5.39 -11.72
CA SER A 632 -30.76 -5.87 -11.62
C SER A 632 -31.02 -7.16 -12.42
N ALA A 633 -30.04 -7.58 -13.23
CA ALA A 633 -30.25 -8.58 -14.26
C ALA A 633 -29.27 -9.76 -14.19
N ILE A 634 -28.43 -9.97 -13.16
CA ILE A 634 -27.69 -11.23 -12.90
C ILE A 634 -27.43 -11.51 -11.42
N ASN A 635 -28.02 -12.60 -10.90
CA ASN A 635 -27.77 -13.11 -9.54
C ASN A 635 -26.75 -14.25 -9.48
N GLY A 636 -26.29 -14.74 -10.64
CA GLY A 636 -25.23 -15.73 -10.78
C GLY A 636 -25.30 -16.50 -12.09
N PHE A 637 -24.29 -17.32 -12.34
CA PHE A 637 -24.21 -18.17 -13.53
C PHE A 637 -23.57 -19.51 -13.20
N ALA A 638 -23.80 -20.48 -14.08
CA ALA A 638 -23.23 -21.81 -13.94
C ALA A 638 -22.69 -22.34 -15.27
N VAL A 639 -21.65 -23.15 -15.18
CA VAL A 639 -20.99 -23.76 -16.32
C VAL A 639 -20.90 -25.26 -16.09
N ARG A 640 -21.32 -26.05 -17.08
CA ARG A 640 -21.22 -27.52 -17.09
C ARG A 640 -20.07 -28.01 -17.93
N ARG A 641 -19.79 -27.34 -19.04
CA ARG A 641 -18.73 -27.76 -19.97
C ARG A 641 -18.17 -26.57 -20.73
N ILE A 642 -16.85 -26.54 -20.87
CA ILE A 642 -16.17 -25.68 -21.85
C ILE A 642 -15.31 -26.59 -22.72
N ARG A 643 -15.25 -26.34 -24.03
CA ARG A 643 -14.44 -27.16 -24.94
C ARG A 643 -13.87 -26.36 -26.09
N LEU A 644 -12.57 -26.43 -26.29
CA LEU A 644 -11.92 -26.10 -27.56
C LEU A 644 -12.19 -27.25 -28.54
N SER A 645 -12.89 -26.98 -29.64
CA SER A 645 -13.31 -28.03 -30.58
C SER A 645 -12.71 -27.85 -31.97
N ARG A 646 -12.29 -28.98 -32.54
CA ARG A 646 -11.82 -29.10 -33.92
C ARG A 646 -12.97 -29.06 -34.93
N THR A 647 -14.19 -29.35 -34.45
CA THR A 647 -15.41 -29.50 -35.26
C THR A 647 -16.49 -28.56 -34.73
N GLY A 648 -17.21 -27.86 -35.61
CA GLY A 648 -18.32 -26.99 -35.21
C GLY A 648 -19.59 -27.77 -34.87
N PRO A 649 -20.76 -27.09 -34.73
CA PRO A 649 -22.03 -27.68 -34.32
C PRO A 649 -22.55 -28.86 -35.18
N ASN A 650 -21.91 -29.19 -36.31
CA ASN A 650 -22.11 -30.44 -37.08
C ASN A 650 -20.86 -30.79 -37.91
N PRO A 651 -20.31 -32.03 -37.83
CA PRO A 651 -19.89 -32.72 -39.07
C PRO A 651 -20.04 -34.28 -39.05
N PRO A 652 -19.90 -34.96 -40.21
CA PRO A 652 -20.93 -35.34 -41.19
C PRO A 652 -21.86 -36.51 -40.76
N THR A 653 -23.05 -36.57 -41.35
CA THR A 653 -23.99 -37.70 -41.30
C THR A 653 -23.75 -38.69 -42.46
N ALA A 654 -23.69 -39.99 -42.16
CA ALA A 654 -24.14 -41.11 -43.00
C ALA A 654 -24.27 -42.32 -42.06
N THR A 655 -25.42 -42.99 -41.88
CA THR A 655 -26.23 -43.75 -42.86
C THR A 655 -27.70 -43.93 -42.36
N PRO A 656 -28.67 -44.43 -43.16
CA PRO A 656 -30.07 -43.95 -43.19
C PRO A 656 -31.13 -44.81 -42.46
N VAL A 657 -32.14 -44.11 -41.91
CA VAL A 657 -33.63 -44.27 -41.92
C VAL A 657 -34.21 -45.71 -42.14
N PRO A 658 -35.19 -46.20 -41.33
CA PRO A 658 -36.61 -45.84 -41.52
C PRO A 658 -37.51 -45.58 -40.29
N THR A 659 -38.20 -44.43 -40.35
CA THR A 659 -39.63 -44.11 -40.09
C THR A 659 -40.42 -44.75 -38.94
N SER A 660 -41.04 -43.90 -38.09
CA SER A 660 -42.50 -43.70 -38.06
C SER A 660 -42.94 -42.46 -37.25
N THR A 661 -44.16 -42.02 -37.56
CA THR A 661 -44.89 -40.74 -37.36
C THR A 661 -45.27 -40.32 -35.91
N PRO A 662 -45.62 -39.03 -35.67
CA PRO A 662 -46.01 -38.51 -34.35
C PRO A 662 -47.54 -38.34 -34.15
N VAL A 663 -47.98 -38.36 -32.88
CA VAL A 663 -49.33 -37.94 -32.42
C VAL A 663 -49.19 -37.13 -31.12
N PRO A 664 -49.86 -35.96 -30.96
CA PRO A 664 -49.95 -35.24 -29.68
C PRO A 664 -51.37 -35.30 -29.07
N PRO A 665 -51.52 -35.10 -27.75
CA PRO A 665 -52.53 -34.15 -27.26
C PRO A 665 -52.03 -33.31 -26.07
N THR A 666 -52.20 -31.98 -26.08
CA THR A 666 -53.38 -31.17 -25.68
C THR A 666 -53.47 -30.93 -24.17
N ALA A 667 -53.27 -29.67 -23.80
CA ALA A 667 -53.43 -29.10 -22.46
C ALA A 667 -54.91 -28.86 -22.10
N THR A 668 -55.22 -28.85 -20.80
CA THR A 668 -56.48 -28.32 -20.23
C THR A 668 -56.15 -27.50 -18.96
N PRO A 669 -56.70 -26.29 -18.77
CA PRO A 669 -56.47 -25.46 -17.58
C PRO A 669 -57.60 -25.61 -16.54
N VAL A 670 -57.31 -25.34 -15.26
CA VAL A 670 -58.27 -25.34 -14.13
C VAL A 670 -58.15 -24.01 -13.36
N PRO A 671 -59.26 -23.45 -12.81
CA PRO A 671 -59.45 -22.01 -12.68
C PRO A 671 -59.22 -21.42 -11.27
N THR A 672 -59.17 -20.09 -11.28
CA THR A 672 -59.08 -19.09 -10.21
C THR A 672 -60.23 -19.13 -9.19
N SER A 673 -59.91 -18.73 -7.94
CA SER A 673 -60.88 -18.30 -6.92
C SER A 673 -60.61 -16.86 -6.45
N THR A 674 -61.69 -16.12 -6.24
CA THR A 674 -61.81 -14.69 -5.92
C THR A 674 -61.71 -14.36 -4.41
N PRO A 675 -61.49 -13.08 -4.03
CA PRO A 675 -60.86 -12.68 -2.75
C PRO A 675 -61.84 -12.31 -1.62
N VAL A 676 -61.30 -12.24 -0.40
CA VAL A 676 -61.96 -11.77 0.85
C VAL A 676 -61.47 -10.34 1.18
N PRO A 677 -62.33 -9.42 1.68
CA PRO A 677 -61.96 -8.00 1.87
C PRO A 677 -61.19 -7.73 3.18
N PRO A 678 -60.36 -6.66 3.24
CA PRO A 678 -59.37 -6.46 4.29
C PRO A 678 -59.89 -5.74 5.53
N THR A 679 -59.32 -6.11 6.67
CA THR A 679 -59.35 -5.39 7.95
C THR A 679 -58.62 -4.05 7.83
N ALA A 680 -59.22 -2.97 8.35
CA ALA A 680 -58.63 -1.63 8.32
C ALA A 680 -57.29 -1.55 9.07
N THR A 681 -56.22 -1.30 8.33
CA THR A 681 -54.87 -1.00 8.82
C THR A 681 -54.81 0.43 9.37
N PRO A 682 -54.06 0.72 10.45
CA PRO A 682 -53.81 2.09 10.89
C PRO A 682 -53.14 2.88 9.76
N THR A 683 -53.71 4.03 9.40
CA THR A 683 -53.15 4.92 8.38
C THR A 683 -51.91 5.60 8.93
N VAL A 684 -50.74 5.19 8.46
CA VAL A 684 -49.45 5.81 8.79
C VAL A 684 -49.38 7.18 8.11
N SER A 685 -49.05 8.24 8.86
CA SER A 685 -48.90 9.59 8.31
C SER A 685 -47.69 9.64 7.38
N PRO A 686 -47.82 10.16 6.14
CA PRO A 686 -46.71 10.23 5.19
C PRO A 686 -45.60 11.14 5.71
N VAL A 687 -44.35 10.82 5.39
CA VAL A 687 -43.21 11.68 5.71
C VAL A 687 -43.18 12.88 4.76
N VAL A 688 -43.25 14.08 5.31
CA VAL A 688 -43.27 15.35 4.54
C VAL A 688 -42.31 16.35 5.16
N ILE A 689 -41.41 16.92 4.37
CA ILE A 689 -40.57 18.04 4.80
C ILE A 689 -41.42 19.31 4.80
N VAL A 690 -41.58 19.90 5.99
CA VAL A 690 -42.34 21.13 6.23
C VAL A 690 -41.48 22.36 5.94
N GLU A 691 -40.19 22.29 6.29
CA GLU A 691 -39.23 23.37 6.05
C GLU A 691 -37.88 22.77 5.61
N HIS A 692 -37.43 23.19 4.44
CA HIS A 692 -36.16 22.77 3.86
C HIS A 692 -34.98 23.57 4.44
N PRO A 693 -33.75 23.00 4.49
CA PRO A 693 -32.56 23.74 4.87
C PRO A 693 -32.34 24.93 3.93
N GLN A 694 -31.96 26.07 4.52
CA GLN A 694 -31.66 27.31 3.82
C GLN A 694 -30.15 27.43 3.59
N SER A 695 -29.74 28.07 2.49
CA SER A 695 -28.34 28.46 2.26
C SER A 695 -27.89 29.48 3.30
N ILE A 696 -26.64 29.38 3.76
CA ILE A 696 -26.08 30.18 4.86
C ILE A 696 -24.79 30.85 4.40
N THR A 697 -24.59 32.11 4.79
CA THR A 697 -23.32 32.82 4.62
C THR A 697 -22.72 33.18 5.98
N VAL A 698 -21.46 32.83 6.22
CA VAL A 698 -20.71 33.17 7.44
C VAL A 698 -19.33 33.73 7.09
N THR A 699 -18.66 34.36 8.04
CA THR A 699 -17.25 34.76 7.93
C THR A 699 -16.42 33.82 8.79
N GLU A 700 -15.35 33.24 8.25
CA GLU A 700 -14.49 32.36 9.04
C GLU A 700 -13.93 33.10 10.28
N PRO A 701 -13.86 32.46 11.46
CA PRO A 701 -14.18 31.05 11.73
C PRO A 701 -15.60 30.77 12.28
N GLN A 702 -16.59 31.65 12.09
CA GLN A 702 -17.92 31.53 12.72
C GLN A 702 -18.66 30.21 12.36
N PRO A 703 -19.40 29.57 13.29
CA PRO A 703 -20.15 28.35 13.00
C PRO A 703 -21.29 28.57 12.00
N ALA A 704 -21.60 27.56 11.18
CA ALA A 704 -22.76 27.53 10.30
C ALA A 704 -23.65 26.31 10.59
N THR A 705 -24.96 26.52 10.82
CA THR A 705 -25.90 25.45 11.17
C THR A 705 -27.11 25.40 10.22
N PHE A 706 -27.23 24.31 9.45
CA PHE A 706 -28.39 23.98 8.64
C PHE A 706 -29.46 23.26 9.48
N ARG A 707 -30.74 23.51 9.20
CA ARG A 707 -31.88 22.92 9.93
C ARG A 707 -32.94 22.42 8.97
N VAL A 708 -33.63 21.33 9.33
CA VAL A 708 -34.78 20.79 8.60
C VAL A 708 -35.94 20.55 9.55
N THR A 709 -37.17 20.82 9.11
CA THR A 709 -38.39 20.47 9.85
C THR A 709 -39.21 19.51 9.02
N ALA A 710 -39.58 18.35 9.57
CA ALA A 710 -40.38 17.33 8.88
C ALA A 710 -41.54 16.82 9.75
N SER A 711 -42.58 16.29 9.12
CA SER A 711 -43.75 15.68 9.74
C SER A 711 -43.86 14.21 9.35
N GLY A 712 -44.32 13.35 10.28
CA GLY A 712 -44.40 11.89 10.13
C GLY A 712 -44.20 11.19 11.48
N THR A 713 -44.22 9.87 11.50
CA THR A 713 -43.93 9.06 12.72
C THR A 713 -42.55 8.39 12.60
N ASN A 714 -41.85 8.29 13.73
CA ASN A 714 -40.51 7.68 13.84
C ASN A 714 -39.49 8.23 12.83
N LEU A 715 -39.37 9.55 12.77
CA LEU A 715 -38.48 10.22 11.82
C LEU A 715 -37.00 10.03 12.18
N THR A 716 -36.20 9.62 11.20
CA THR A 716 -34.74 9.63 11.20
C THR A 716 -34.23 10.55 10.10
N TYR A 717 -33.06 11.13 10.31
CA TYR A 717 -32.43 12.06 9.37
C TYR A 717 -31.08 11.49 8.94
N GLN A 718 -30.68 11.80 7.70
CA GLN A 718 -29.33 11.57 7.24
C GLN A 718 -28.92 12.71 6.32
N TRP A 719 -27.86 13.44 6.70
CA TRP A 719 -27.33 14.53 5.88
C TRP A 719 -26.32 14.02 4.84
N TYR A 720 -26.33 14.68 3.69
CA TYR A 720 -25.44 14.44 2.56
C TYR A 720 -24.78 15.75 2.14
N GLN A 721 -23.55 15.67 1.67
CA GLN A 721 -22.81 16.75 1.04
C GLN A 721 -22.51 16.42 -0.42
N PHE A 722 -22.51 17.43 -1.28
CA PHE A 722 -22.18 17.27 -2.69
C PHE A 722 -20.67 17.40 -2.89
N ILE A 723 -20.02 16.29 -3.25
CA ILE A 723 -18.57 16.23 -3.49
C ILE A 723 -18.33 15.48 -4.79
N GLY A 724 -17.55 16.09 -5.69
CA GLY A 724 -17.13 15.42 -6.93
C GLY A 724 -18.28 15.05 -7.88
N GLY A 725 -19.40 15.77 -7.84
CA GLY A 725 -20.57 15.50 -8.69
C GLY A 725 -21.57 14.50 -8.10
N ASN A 726 -21.26 13.91 -6.93
CA ASN A 726 -22.11 12.93 -6.26
C ASN A 726 -22.53 13.41 -4.87
N TRP A 727 -23.66 12.89 -4.37
CA TRP A 727 -24.12 13.09 -3.01
C TRP A 727 -23.52 12.03 -2.10
N THR A 728 -22.67 12.45 -1.17
CA THR A 728 -21.99 11.57 -0.21
C THR A 728 -22.56 11.79 1.18
N GLU A 729 -22.77 10.71 1.92
CA GLU A 729 -23.27 10.76 3.30
C GLU A 729 -22.26 11.47 4.22
N ILE A 730 -22.78 12.33 5.11
CA ILE A 730 -22.00 12.89 6.23
C ILE A 730 -22.19 11.94 7.41
N VAL A 731 -21.18 11.10 7.65
CA VAL A 731 -21.23 10.06 8.69
C VAL A 731 -21.55 10.66 10.05
N GLY A 732 -22.56 10.12 10.73
CA GLY A 732 -23.00 10.55 12.06
C GLY A 732 -23.89 11.79 12.10
N ALA A 733 -24.16 12.43 10.95
CA ALA A 733 -25.10 13.55 10.87
C ALA A 733 -26.55 13.04 10.74
N THR A 734 -27.11 12.58 11.86
CA THR A 734 -28.45 11.96 11.94
C THR A 734 -29.51 12.80 12.64
N GLU A 735 -29.15 14.02 13.03
CA GLU A 735 -30.02 14.96 13.73
C GLU A 735 -30.81 15.86 12.75
N SER A 736 -31.85 16.53 13.23
CA SER A 736 -32.62 17.52 12.44
C SER A 736 -31.84 18.81 12.12
N SER A 737 -30.56 18.87 12.48
CA SER A 737 -29.64 19.97 12.16
C SER A 737 -28.22 19.47 11.90
N LEU A 738 -27.51 20.16 11.01
CA LEU A 738 -26.11 19.92 10.68
C LEU A 738 -25.29 21.19 10.95
N THR A 739 -24.25 21.10 11.77
CA THR A 739 -23.39 22.25 12.13
C THR A 739 -21.96 22.02 11.67
N PHE A 740 -21.38 23.04 11.04
CA PHE A 740 -19.94 23.15 10.76
C PHE A 740 -19.36 24.21 11.70
N ASP A 741 -18.46 23.81 12.60
CA ASP A 741 -17.81 24.69 13.59
C ASP A 741 -16.39 24.17 13.89
N PRO A 742 -15.32 24.94 13.62
CA PRO A 742 -15.32 26.25 12.96
C PRO A 742 -15.60 26.16 11.46
N THR A 743 -16.02 27.27 10.84
CA THR A 743 -16.03 27.34 9.37
C THR A 743 -14.72 27.87 8.80
N GLY A 744 -14.38 27.46 7.58
CA GLY A 744 -13.22 27.94 6.84
C GLY A 744 -13.60 28.20 5.38
N THR A 745 -12.90 29.14 4.74
CA THR A 745 -13.14 29.56 3.35
C THR A 745 -13.18 28.43 2.33
N VAL A 746 -12.48 27.32 2.59
CA VAL A 746 -12.52 26.10 1.76
C VAL A 746 -13.89 25.42 1.71
N MET A 747 -14.76 25.68 2.68
CA MET A 747 -16.13 25.16 2.72
C MET A 747 -17.12 26.07 1.97
N SER A 748 -16.67 27.20 1.43
CA SER A 748 -17.51 28.08 0.61
C SER A 748 -17.90 27.37 -0.70
N GLY A 749 -19.20 27.32 -0.98
CA GLY A 749 -19.80 26.55 -2.07
C GLY A 749 -20.23 25.12 -1.70
N LEU A 750 -19.97 24.66 -0.46
CA LEU A 750 -20.41 23.33 -0.01
C LEU A 750 -21.93 23.22 -0.09
N GLN A 751 -22.43 22.23 -0.83
CA GLN A 751 -23.86 21.97 -0.96
C GLN A 751 -24.25 20.80 -0.06
N VAL A 752 -25.35 20.94 0.67
CA VAL A 752 -25.87 19.92 1.57
C VAL A 752 -27.36 19.66 1.32
N LYS A 753 -27.79 18.42 1.58
CA LYS A 753 -29.21 18.02 1.61
C LYS A 753 -29.43 16.99 2.71
N VAL A 754 -30.67 16.75 3.08
CA VAL A 754 -31.03 15.73 4.08
C VAL A 754 -32.13 14.83 3.54
N ILE A 755 -31.99 13.54 3.80
CA ILE A 755 -33.04 12.54 3.56
C ILE A 755 -33.68 12.23 4.91
N VAL A 756 -35.01 12.34 4.97
CA VAL A 756 -35.81 12.04 6.15
C VAL A 756 -36.58 10.76 5.91
N THR A 757 -36.39 9.77 6.78
CA THR A 757 -37.07 8.47 6.70
C THR A 757 -37.99 8.31 7.90
N GLY A 758 -39.14 7.68 7.72
CA GLY A 758 -40.06 7.33 8.82
C GLY A 758 -41.04 6.26 8.38
N ASP A 759 -41.98 5.89 9.25
CA ASP A 759 -42.91 4.78 8.96
C ASP A 759 -43.76 5.03 7.70
N GLY A 760 -44.00 6.31 7.37
CA GLY A 760 -44.81 6.76 6.24
C GLY A 760 -44.04 6.97 4.93
N GLY A 761 -42.76 6.57 4.85
CA GLY A 761 -41.93 6.67 3.65
C GLY A 761 -40.67 7.52 3.82
N VAL A 762 -40.15 8.02 2.70
CA VAL A 762 -38.91 8.80 2.63
C VAL A 762 -39.18 10.12 1.92
N ALA A 763 -38.61 11.21 2.43
CA ALA A 763 -38.64 12.53 1.81
C ALA A 763 -37.24 13.13 1.70
N GLU A 764 -36.91 13.73 0.57
CA GLU A 764 -35.62 14.38 0.30
C GLU A 764 -35.77 15.90 0.31
N SER A 765 -34.80 16.61 0.92
CA SER A 765 -34.81 18.06 0.99
C SER A 765 -34.30 18.74 -0.30
N ASN A 766 -34.67 20.01 -0.49
CA ASN A 766 -33.94 20.90 -1.38
C ASN A 766 -32.47 21.03 -0.93
N VAL A 767 -31.62 21.44 -1.88
CA VAL A 767 -30.20 21.68 -1.66
C VAL A 767 -29.98 23.05 -1.01
N ALA A 768 -29.19 23.08 0.06
CA ALA A 768 -28.71 24.29 0.71
C ALA A 768 -27.20 24.47 0.46
N ILE A 769 -26.72 25.71 0.40
CA ILE A 769 -25.32 26.04 0.10
C ILE A 769 -24.70 26.82 1.25
N LEU A 770 -23.51 26.43 1.69
CA LEU A 770 -22.67 27.18 2.62
C LEU A 770 -21.79 28.17 1.85
N THR A 771 -21.80 29.44 2.21
CA THR A 771 -20.84 30.45 1.71
C THR A 771 -19.99 30.92 2.89
N VAL A 772 -18.67 30.82 2.78
CA VAL A 772 -17.75 31.28 3.83
C VAL A 772 -16.89 32.40 3.28
N ASN A 773 -16.99 33.58 3.89
CA ASN A 773 -16.16 34.74 3.58
C ASN A 773 -14.85 34.67 4.37
N PRO A 774 -13.71 35.09 3.78
CA PRO A 774 -12.43 35.16 4.48
C PRO A 774 -12.49 36.15 5.65
N ALA A 775 -11.70 35.88 6.69
CA ALA A 775 -11.48 36.85 7.75
C ALA A 775 -10.72 38.05 7.18
N GLU A 776 -11.15 39.27 7.52
CA GLU A 776 -10.43 40.50 7.14
C GLU A 776 -8.98 40.44 7.68
N PRO A 777 -7.96 40.72 6.84
CA PRO A 777 -6.58 40.67 7.30
C PRO A 777 -6.33 41.74 8.37
N SER A 778 -6.02 41.30 9.59
CA SER A 778 -5.50 42.18 10.62
C SER A 778 -4.10 42.66 10.20
N SER A 779 -3.93 43.97 10.05
CA SER A 779 -2.63 44.58 9.79
C SER A 779 -1.71 44.45 11.01
N ALA A 780 -0.89 43.41 11.07
CA ALA A 780 0.21 43.28 12.01
C ALA A 780 1.54 43.41 11.24
N ALA A 781 2.38 44.34 11.70
CA ALA A 781 3.66 44.69 11.09
C ALA A 781 4.60 43.49 11.01
N CYS A 782 5.36 43.42 9.92
CA CYS A 782 6.35 42.38 9.68
C CYS A 782 7.49 42.48 10.71
N GLN A 783 7.67 41.45 11.54
CA GLN A 783 8.81 41.32 12.45
C GLN A 783 9.58 40.04 12.11
N VAL A 784 10.87 40.16 11.79
CA VAL A 784 11.79 39.03 11.67
C VAL A 784 12.15 38.55 13.08
N LEU A 785 11.84 37.30 13.42
CA LEU A 785 12.30 36.66 14.66
C LEU A 785 13.83 36.70 14.72
N GLY A 786 14.39 37.43 15.70
CA GLY A 786 15.84 37.67 15.84
C GLY A 786 16.29 39.11 15.62
N ALA A 787 15.42 40.01 15.12
CA ALA A 787 15.71 41.44 15.01
C ALA A 787 15.57 42.16 16.36
N VAL A 788 16.58 42.00 17.22
CA VAL A 788 16.62 42.59 18.57
C VAL A 788 17.11 44.05 18.60
N ASN A 789 16.40 44.97 17.93
CA ASN A 789 16.40 46.43 18.15
C ASN A 789 15.76 47.19 16.97
N ASN A 790 14.55 47.70 17.22
CA ASN A 790 14.00 48.93 16.63
C ASN A 790 13.93 49.05 15.08
N GLY A 791 13.24 48.11 14.42
CA GLY A 791 12.68 48.35 13.09
C GLY A 791 13.64 48.10 11.91
N SER A 792 14.76 47.42 12.14
CA SER A 792 15.53 46.84 11.05
C SER A 792 14.75 45.71 10.39
N THR A 793 14.67 45.73 9.06
CA THR A 793 14.10 44.64 8.27
C THR A 793 15.10 43.52 8.04
N THR A 794 16.31 43.58 8.61
CA THR A 794 17.41 42.63 8.37
C THR A 794 18.18 42.33 9.66
N VAL A 795 18.47 41.06 9.94
CA VAL A 795 19.30 40.65 11.08
C VAL A 795 20.78 40.66 10.69
N ASP A 796 21.60 41.42 11.42
CA ASP A 796 23.04 41.56 11.17
C ASP A 796 23.88 41.40 12.46
N ILE A 797 25.19 41.62 12.35
CA ILE A 797 26.15 41.43 13.45
C ILE A 797 25.86 42.34 14.66
N SER A 798 25.22 43.49 14.44
CA SER A 798 24.90 44.44 15.52
C SER A 798 23.80 43.92 16.45
N HIS A 799 22.92 43.06 15.95
CA HIS A 799 21.86 42.42 16.74
C HIS A 799 22.42 41.34 17.66
N ILE A 800 23.41 40.56 17.19
CA ILE A 800 24.11 39.56 18.02
C ILE A 800 24.94 40.27 19.10
N GLN A 801 25.58 41.40 18.77
CA GLN A 801 26.33 42.21 19.75
C GLN A 801 25.44 42.81 20.84
N ALA A 802 24.16 43.06 20.56
CA ALA A 802 23.21 43.63 21.51
C ALA A 802 22.88 42.68 22.69
N PHE A 803 23.12 41.37 22.55
CA PHE A 803 22.94 40.39 23.63
C PHE A 803 24.02 40.49 24.73
N ALA A 804 25.22 40.98 24.42
CA ALA A 804 26.37 40.91 25.32
C ALA A 804 26.15 41.64 26.67
N GLY A 805 25.30 42.67 26.69
CA GLY A 805 24.96 43.43 27.91
C GLY A 805 23.80 42.86 28.72
N ARG A 806 23.10 41.85 28.21
CA ARG A 806 21.84 41.31 28.75
C ARG A 806 21.87 39.81 29.00
N PHE A 807 22.90 39.12 28.52
CA PHE A 807 23.09 37.70 28.72
C PHE A 807 23.08 37.32 30.21
N GLY A 808 22.26 36.34 30.56
CA GLY A 808 22.01 35.87 31.93
C GLY A 808 20.94 36.66 32.69
N ALA A 809 20.28 37.64 32.08
CA ALA A 809 19.18 38.37 32.73
C ALA A 809 17.90 37.53 32.77
N GLN A 810 17.18 37.56 33.89
CA GLN A 810 15.92 36.83 34.10
C GLN A 810 14.74 37.78 34.28
N ASN A 811 13.54 37.31 33.93
CA ASN A 811 12.30 38.08 34.06
C ASN A 811 12.14 38.65 35.49
N GLY A 812 11.99 39.97 35.57
CA GLY A 812 11.98 40.74 36.82
C GLY A 812 13.31 41.40 37.21
N GLN A 813 14.40 41.15 36.47
CA GLN A 813 15.67 41.86 36.66
C GLN A 813 15.73 43.16 35.84
N PRO A 814 16.44 44.22 36.31
CA PRO A 814 16.48 45.53 35.64
C PRO A 814 17.05 45.52 34.21
N ASN A 815 17.85 44.50 33.89
CA ASN A 815 18.50 44.30 32.59
C ASN A 815 17.76 43.33 31.68
N TYR A 816 16.67 42.70 32.14
CA TYR A 816 15.82 41.84 31.33
C TYR A 816 14.93 42.67 30.41
N ASP A 817 14.91 42.28 29.14
CA ASP A 817 14.09 42.89 28.10
C ASP A 817 13.43 41.75 27.33
N PRO A 818 12.09 41.64 27.34
CA PRO A 818 11.37 40.56 26.67
C PRO A 818 11.67 40.45 25.17
N ALA A 819 12.13 41.53 24.53
CA ALA A 819 12.51 41.50 23.11
C ALA A 819 13.75 40.62 22.84
N PHE A 820 14.55 40.32 23.87
CA PHE A 820 15.77 39.50 23.78
C PHE A 820 15.57 38.06 24.31
N ASP A 821 14.38 37.74 24.84
CA ASP A 821 13.97 36.40 25.26
C ASP A 821 13.14 35.78 24.13
N LEU A 822 13.84 35.34 23.08
CA LEU A 822 13.29 34.93 21.79
C LEU A 822 12.57 33.57 21.87
N ASP A 823 12.79 32.81 22.93
CA ASP A 823 12.05 31.57 23.20
C ASP A 823 11.05 31.67 24.36
N SER A 824 10.92 32.86 24.96
CA SER A 824 9.99 33.13 26.06
C SER A 824 10.22 32.22 27.27
N SER A 825 11.45 31.75 27.47
CA SER A 825 11.85 30.92 28.62
C SER A 825 11.86 31.70 29.94
N GLY A 826 11.83 33.02 29.89
CA GLY A 826 11.96 33.91 31.04
C GLY A 826 13.42 34.25 31.39
N SER A 827 14.38 33.82 30.57
CA SER A 827 15.81 34.08 30.73
C SER A 827 16.47 34.38 29.39
N ILE A 828 17.31 35.42 29.34
CA ILE A 828 18.12 35.73 28.15
C ILE A 828 19.37 34.87 28.21
N ASP A 829 19.43 33.79 27.43
CA ASP A 829 20.53 32.82 27.47
C ASP A 829 21.07 32.42 26.08
N ILE A 830 21.80 31.29 26.02
CA ILE A 830 22.47 30.83 24.81
C ILE A 830 21.46 30.41 23.73
N SER A 831 20.26 29.95 24.11
CA SER A 831 19.20 29.58 23.17
C SER A 831 18.70 30.79 22.38
N ASP A 832 18.59 31.96 23.02
CA ASP A 832 18.18 33.21 22.37
C ASP A 832 19.23 33.71 21.39
N ILE A 833 20.51 33.65 21.78
CA ILE A 833 21.62 34.00 20.88
C ILE A 833 21.64 33.05 19.68
N GLN A 834 21.42 31.76 19.88
CA GLN A 834 21.35 30.78 18.80
C GLN A 834 20.18 31.07 17.85
N ARG A 835 19.02 31.47 18.38
CA ARG A 835 17.85 31.88 17.58
C ARG A 835 18.14 33.15 16.79
N ALA A 836 18.72 34.18 17.40
CA ALA A 836 19.11 35.40 16.70
C ALA A 836 20.18 35.12 15.62
N ALA A 837 21.17 34.28 15.92
CA ALA A 837 22.22 33.90 14.98
C ALA A 837 21.70 33.06 13.81
N SER A 838 20.68 32.22 14.04
CA SER A 838 20.01 31.44 12.99
C SER A 838 19.25 32.32 11.97
N ALA A 839 18.87 33.53 12.39
CA ALA A 839 18.22 34.52 11.56
C ALA A 839 19.20 35.47 10.84
N PHE A 840 20.52 35.32 11.05
CA PHE A 840 21.53 36.21 10.47
C PHE A 840 21.44 36.28 8.94
N GLY A 841 21.26 37.49 8.41
CA GLY A 841 21.10 37.75 6.97
C GLY A 841 19.68 37.60 6.43
N GLN A 842 18.69 37.22 7.24
CA GLN A 842 17.28 37.20 6.83
C GLN A 842 16.72 38.62 6.74
N SER A 843 15.86 38.89 5.75
CA SER A 843 15.10 40.14 5.64
C SER A 843 13.63 39.93 5.26
N CYS A 844 12.78 40.86 5.67
CA CYS A 844 11.37 40.91 5.28
C CYS A 844 11.09 42.08 4.33
N SER A 845 10.27 41.83 3.31
CA SER A 845 9.82 42.80 2.29
C SER A 845 8.39 43.25 2.53
#